data_AF-A0A540VN12-F1
#
_entry.id   AF-A0A540VN12-F1
#
_cell.length_a   1.000
_cell.length_b   1.000
_cell.length_c   1.000
_cell.angle_alpha   90.00
_cell.angle_beta   90.00
_cell.angle_gamma   90.00
#
_symmetry.space_group_name_H-M   'P 1'
#
loop_
_entity.id
_entity.type
_entity.pdbx_description
1 polymer ?
#
loop_
_entity_poly.entity_id
_entity_poly.type
_entity_poly.pdbx_seq_one_letter_code
_entity_poly.pdbx_strand_id
1 'polypeptide(L)'
;MRYVAGLTLLSCAVPVAAAEFEATVRDMSPGEWRELPGTQMSSVFPAREGHPAWAIQGPVAVTKTWGGAAFDTKRNELLINGGGHNDYGGNEVYAFSLERSEWRRLTDPSGYVPISGKDGEFRTTDGSPVSSHTYDGLVYLPAQDALFKFGGSQHRVGTNYEKDAFLLDLQTGSWTRGAEAPNGSLEVASAYDPQRNRVLVNWHKGLMAYDPAEDEWSVVRGGDSWDYGRVAAYAPDLGLLVQVGNRDNPVVYHDVNARSLRKVAPIEGDLGFDRIWAPGVEYHPGHQVFYVWAGGGAVWTIDPRTWRVVRHEAESELTPAFRDADGEPKARGIYSRWQYVPDYGVFIGYLSTRGNVWVYRPPAAENVRTSAERAQRADEGDESTVVGLPPPGRLSLPGGATETDFPRPGRIARLPTSGASDETDSVGARLAGEDCGADLCVGPDYFLEKPSDAARLLRPDETVHIQAGEYEDCAVWQHSVVIRGVGGRPHIRDRTCNGKAVWVVQGERTRIENVEISGGRAGDGTGNAIRHEGGELSLDEVAIHGNQIGVLTNRGDGMSLEVEDSEFYGQINRNGLGHSIYANKIGRLVVTGSYFHDGNSGHYVKTLAEESDISYNRFVDAEGVDAHMVDIWGCGSAQVRGNAMMRVGQYGNLGFIGITPRREYGEWVKCPEGRRGSFDIDQNTAVFAGPGARWSSLVNVKVNVPVTVTANLGVQLSALVTPDDASARLRESGGVRNNVFVGDLARADALFANWREGDLTLRQPVRKPEPVRGDPIAREPAIPLGTRPRASVHDAGAHEFRAEQ
;
A
#
# COMPACT_ATOMS: atom_id res chain seq x y z
N MET A 1 -24.68 49.89 58.16
CA MET A 1 -25.23 49.62 56.81
C MET A 1 -24.35 50.30 55.78
N ARG A 2 -24.12 49.63 54.64
CA ARG A 2 -23.22 49.94 53.50
C ARG A 2 -21.80 49.38 53.61
N TYR A 3 -21.70 48.12 53.19
CA TYR A 3 -20.49 47.50 52.68
C TYR A 3 -19.97 48.31 51.48
N VAL A 4 -18.67 48.62 51.47
CA VAL A 4 -17.97 49.18 50.33
C VAL A 4 -17.56 48.02 49.42
N ALA A 5 -18.10 48.00 48.20
CA ALA A 5 -17.75 47.03 47.17
C ALA A 5 -16.31 47.27 46.68
N GLY A 6 -15.41 46.35 47.01
CA GLY A 6 -14.14 46.21 46.32
C GLY A 6 -14.36 45.44 45.03
N LEU A 7 -14.22 46.13 43.90
CA LEU A 7 -14.23 45.54 42.57
C LEU A 7 -12.92 44.73 42.41
N THR A 8 -12.95 43.45 42.73
CA THR A 8 -11.85 42.54 42.41
C THR A 8 -11.96 42.24 40.91
N LEU A 9 -11.10 42.86 40.11
CA LEU A 9 -10.82 42.41 38.74
C LEU A 9 -10.37 40.95 38.85
N LEU A 10 -11.25 40.01 38.49
CA LEU A 10 -10.83 38.65 38.15
C LEU A 10 -9.94 38.80 36.92
N SER A 11 -8.62 38.80 37.15
CA SER A 11 -7.66 38.48 36.13
C SER A 11 -7.99 37.07 35.66
N CYS A 12 -8.64 36.96 34.50
CA CYS A 12 -8.75 35.68 33.79
C CYS A 12 -7.32 35.29 33.44
N ALA A 13 -6.71 34.45 34.27
CA ALA A 13 -5.48 33.75 33.91
C ALA A 13 -5.88 32.78 32.80
N VAL A 14 -5.69 33.20 31.55
CA VAL A 14 -5.74 32.28 30.42
C VAL A 14 -4.67 31.23 30.68
N PRO A 15 -5.00 29.93 30.69
CA PRO A 15 -3.99 28.89 30.88
C PRO A 15 -2.90 29.04 29.83
N VAL A 16 -1.63 28.89 30.22
CA VAL A 16 -0.46 29.16 29.36
C VAL A 16 -0.57 28.45 28.01
N ALA A 17 -1.08 27.22 27.98
CA ALA A 17 -1.30 26.46 26.75
C ALA A 17 -2.34 27.10 25.79
N ALA A 18 -3.46 27.62 26.31
CA ALA A 18 -4.46 28.28 25.47
C ALA A 18 -3.90 29.57 24.85
N ALA A 19 -3.04 30.28 25.59
CA ALA A 19 -2.34 31.44 25.07
C ALA A 19 -1.32 31.08 23.97
N GLU A 20 -0.72 29.89 24.01
CA GLU A 20 0.21 29.41 22.99
C GLU A 20 -0.49 29.06 21.67
N PHE A 21 -1.65 28.38 21.71
CA PHE A 21 -2.44 28.13 20.50
C PHE A 21 -2.99 29.42 19.89
N GLU A 22 -3.52 30.31 20.72
CA GLU A 22 -4.03 31.61 20.26
C GLU A 22 -2.90 32.45 19.63
N ALA A 23 -1.70 32.46 20.21
CA ALA A 23 -0.52 33.11 19.62
C ALA A 23 -0.14 32.45 18.29
N THR A 24 -0.13 31.12 18.24
CA THR A 24 0.14 30.34 17.02
C THR A 24 -0.81 30.74 15.90
N VAL A 25 -2.11 30.79 16.17
CA VAL A 25 -3.11 31.20 15.18
C VAL A 25 -2.91 32.67 14.80
N ARG A 26 -2.69 33.56 15.77
CA ARG A 26 -2.50 35.01 15.54
C ARG A 26 -1.38 35.27 14.53
N ASP A 27 -0.29 34.52 14.62
CA ASP A 27 0.90 34.64 13.79
C ASP A 27 0.78 33.93 12.43
N MET A 28 -0.36 33.30 12.10
CA MET A 28 -0.57 32.70 10.79
C MET A 28 -0.93 33.76 9.75
N SER A 29 -0.38 33.66 8.55
CA SER A 29 -0.82 34.46 7.41
C SER A 29 -2.09 33.88 6.78
N PRO A 30 -2.92 34.68 6.09
CA PRO A 30 -4.04 34.15 5.31
C PRO A 30 -3.54 33.17 4.24
N GLY A 31 -4.15 31.99 4.12
CA GLY A 31 -3.72 30.91 3.22
C GLY A 31 -2.65 29.97 3.78
N GLU A 32 -2.18 30.20 5.01
CA GLU A 32 -1.12 29.42 5.62
C GLU A 32 -1.62 28.12 6.26
N TRP A 33 -0.85 27.03 6.07
CA TRP A 33 -0.94 25.82 6.90
C TRP A 33 0.10 25.85 8.01
N ARG A 34 -0.30 25.38 9.19
CA ARG A 34 0.59 25.19 10.33
C ARG A 34 0.38 23.81 10.95
N GLU A 35 1.46 23.07 11.07
CA GLU A 35 1.48 21.79 11.78
C GLU A 35 1.57 22.02 13.30
N LEU A 36 0.84 21.24 14.09
CA LEU A 36 0.97 21.21 15.54
C LEU A 36 1.86 20.02 15.93
N PRO A 37 3.17 20.19 16.16
CA PRO A 37 4.08 19.05 16.36
C PRO A 37 3.80 18.29 17.66
N GLY A 38 4.07 16.99 17.67
CA GLY A 38 3.90 16.11 18.84
C GLY A 38 2.45 15.73 19.14
N THR A 39 1.53 15.96 18.18
CA THR A 39 0.09 15.74 18.35
C THR A 39 -0.37 14.44 17.69
N GLN A 40 0.42 13.38 17.80
CA GLN A 40 0.04 12.06 17.28
C GLN A 40 -0.98 11.39 18.22
N MET A 41 -2.17 11.05 17.72
CA MET A 41 -3.21 10.35 18.50
C MET A 41 -2.75 8.98 19.00
N SER A 42 -1.76 8.36 18.35
CA SER A 42 -1.17 7.09 18.78
C SER A 42 -0.58 7.12 20.19
N SER A 43 -0.25 8.31 20.70
CA SER A 43 0.25 8.51 22.07
C SER A 43 -0.77 8.12 23.16
N VAL A 44 -2.07 8.09 22.82
CA VAL A 44 -3.15 7.78 23.77
C VAL A 44 -3.94 6.52 23.43
N PHE A 45 -3.36 5.66 22.59
CA PHE A 45 -3.97 4.36 22.27
C PHE A 45 -4.13 3.47 23.51
N PRO A 46 -5.18 2.63 23.55
CA PRO A 46 -5.27 1.59 24.56
C PRO A 46 -4.12 0.58 24.36
N ALA A 47 -3.68 -0.03 25.46
CA ALA A 47 -2.68 -1.08 25.40
C ALA A 47 -3.23 -2.32 24.67
N ARG A 48 -2.39 -3.00 23.91
CA ARG A 48 -2.77 -4.25 23.22
C ARG A 48 -3.04 -5.39 24.20
N GLU A 49 -2.24 -5.47 25.25
CA GLU A 49 -2.41 -6.47 26.29
C GLU A 49 -3.73 -6.24 27.03
N GLY A 50 -4.58 -7.28 27.08
CA GLY A 50 -5.91 -7.19 27.70
C GLY A 50 -6.98 -6.50 26.85
N HIS A 51 -6.68 -6.07 25.62
CA HIS A 51 -7.67 -5.43 24.75
C HIS A 51 -8.76 -6.41 24.29
N PRO A 52 -10.07 -6.10 24.45
CA PRO A 52 -11.15 -7.05 24.20
C PRO A 52 -11.33 -7.41 22.72
N ALA A 53 -10.96 -6.50 21.80
CA ALA A 53 -11.14 -6.70 20.36
C ALA A 53 -10.09 -5.94 19.50
N TRP A 54 -8.82 -6.37 19.54
CA TRP A 54 -7.73 -5.66 18.83
C TRP A 54 -7.83 -5.73 17.29
N ALA A 55 -8.37 -6.83 16.76
CA ALA A 55 -8.52 -7.09 15.32
C ALA A 55 -7.19 -7.01 14.53
N ILE A 56 -7.23 -6.72 13.22
CA ILE A 56 -6.06 -6.82 12.32
C ILE A 56 -5.10 -5.64 12.49
N GLN A 57 -5.60 -4.42 12.40
CA GLN A 57 -4.77 -3.21 12.34
C GLN A 57 -4.61 -2.54 13.71
N GLY A 58 -5.58 -2.70 14.62
CA GLY A 58 -5.58 -2.01 15.89
C GLY A 58 -6.02 -0.54 15.77
N PRO A 59 -5.78 0.29 16.79
CA PRO A 59 -6.32 1.65 16.88
C PRO A 59 -5.92 2.59 15.73
N VAL A 60 -4.89 2.27 14.94
CA VAL A 60 -4.55 3.02 13.71
C VAL A 60 -5.68 3.02 12.69
N ALA A 61 -6.55 2.01 12.71
CA ALA A 61 -7.70 1.92 11.81
C ALA A 61 -8.71 3.05 12.00
N VAL A 62 -8.75 3.68 13.18
CA VAL A 62 -9.70 4.75 13.52
C VAL A 62 -9.69 5.88 12.49
N THR A 63 -8.51 6.24 11.97
CA THR A 63 -8.39 7.21 10.86
C THR A 63 -7.84 6.59 9.58
N LYS A 64 -7.08 5.48 9.64
CA LYS A 64 -6.51 4.84 8.44
C LYS A 64 -7.61 4.24 7.54
N THR A 65 -8.71 3.79 8.14
CA THR A 65 -9.88 3.26 7.42
C THR A 65 -10.96 4.32 7.27
N TRP A 66 -12.20 3.92 6.97
CA TRP A 66 -13.30 4.84 6.66
C TRP A 66 -13.89 5.48 7.94
N GLY A 67 -13.12 6.35 8.60
CA GLY A 67 -13.51 7.05 9.82
C GLY A 67 -13.55 8.58 9.66
N GLY A 68 -14.54 9.21 10.30
CA GLY A 68 -14.71 10.66 10.37
C GLY A 68 -14.49 11.20 11.77
N ALA A 69 -14.92 12.45 11.98
CA ALA A 69 -14.82 13.16 13.24
C ALA A 69 -16.03 14.07 13.48
N ALA A 70 -16.04 14.76 14.60
CA ALA A 70 -16.94 15.88 14.88
C ALA A 70 -16.19 16.94 15.67
N PHE A 71 -16.60 18.20 15.56
CA PHE A 71 -15.96 19.29 16.31
C PHE A 71 -16.83 19.80 17.46
N ASP A 72 -16.36 19.61 18.70
CA ASP A 72 -16.93 20.20 19.90
C ASP A 72 -16.60 21.70 19.93
N THR A 73 -17.57 22.51 19.50
CA THR A 73 -17.46 23.97 19.46
C THR A 73 -17.52 24.63 20.84
N LYS A 74 -17.89 23.93 21.91
CA LYS A 74 -17.87 24.50 23.27
C LYS A 74 -16.48 24.41 23.91
N ARG A 75 -15.73 23.37 23.56
CA ARG A 75 -14.42 23.07 24.16
C ARG A 75 -13.25 23.23 23.18
N ASN A 76 -13.54 23.54 21.91
CA ASN A 76 -12.58 23.60 20.82
C ASN A 76 -11.81 22.27 20.65
N GLU A 77 -12.56 21.17 20.55
CA GLU A 77 -11.99 19.81 20.48
C GLU A 77 -12.45 19.01 19.27
N LEU A 78 -11.51 18.33 18.62
CA LEU A 78 -11.81 17.36 17.58
C LEU A 78 -12.08 15.99 18.20
N LEU A 79 -13.30 15.49 18.02
CA LEU A 79 -13.77 14.21 18.52
C LEU A 79 -13.69 13.14 17.42
N ILE A 80 -13.02 12.03 17.71
CA ILE A 80 -12.87 10.92 16.77
C ILE A 80 -13.33 9.62 17.42
N ASN A 81 -14.16 8.88 16.70
CA ASN A 81 -14.57 7.52 17.04
C ASN A 81 -14.56 6.69 15.75
N GLY A 82 -14.12 5.45 15.83
CA GLY A 82 -14.02 4.63 14.63
C GLY A 82 -13.33 3.30 14.87
N GLY A 83 -12.86 2.71 13.78
CA GLY A 83 -12.51 1.30 13.72
C GLY A 83 -13.54 0.59 12.86
N GLY A 84 -14.03 -0.57 13.29
CA GLY A 84 -15.02 -1.35 12.56
C GLY A 84 -14.43 -2.45 11.71
N HIS A 85 -15.34 -3.24 11.13
CA HIS A 85 -15.05 -4.47 10.40
C HIS A 85 -13.99 -5.34 11.11
N ASN A 86 -13.08 -5.98 10.37
CA ASN A 86 -11.97 -6.73 10.97
C ASN A 86 -10.72 -5.85 11.19
N ASP A 87 -10.81 -4.53 11.00
CA ASP A 87 -9.67 -3.62 11.10
C ASP A 87 -9.37 -3.27 12.56
N TYR A 88 -10.40 -2.89 13.32
CA TYR A 88 -10.28 -2.60 14.75
C TYR A 88 -11.64 -2.75 15.46
N GLY A 89 -11.66 -3.40 16.62
CA GLY A 89 -12.89 -3.58 17.40
C GLY A 89 -12.99 -2.65 18.61
N GLY A 90 -11.99 -1.82 18.89
CA GLY A 90 -12.11 -0.80 19.93
C GLY A 90 -13.07 0.30 19.53
N ASN A 91 -13.87 0.77 20.48
CA ASN A 91 -14.93 1.77 20.29
C ASN A 91 -14.68 3.03 21.14
N GLU A 92 -13.41 3.26 21.48
CA GLU A 92 -12.98 4.42 22.26
C GLU A 92 -13.26 5.72 21.51
N VAL A 93 -13.51 6.78 22.28
CA VAL A 93 -13.66 8.14 21.75
C VAL A 93 -12.41 8.92 22.13
N TYR A 94 -11.77 9.52 21.14
CA TYR A 94 -10.59 10.35 21.31
C TYR A 94 -10.96 11.81 21.14
N ALA A 95 -10.39 12.69 21.95
CA ALA A 95 -10.58 14.13 21.85
C ALA A 95 -9.22 14.82 21.77
N PHE A 96 -9.02 15.62 20.73
CA PHE A 96 -7.87 16.53 20.63
C PHE A 96 -8.28 17.93 21.06
N SER A 97 -7.58 18.49 22.05
CA SER A 97 -7.83 19.84 22.54
C SER A 97 -6.89 20.82 21.86
N LEU A 98 -7.43 21.81 21.13
CA LEU A 98 -6.61 22.85 20.48
C LEU A 98 -5.86 23.70 21.50
N GLU A 99 -6.56 24.12 22.55
CA GLU A 99 -5.98 24.93 23.64
C GLU A 99 -4.83 24.24 24.36
N ARG A 100 -4.82 22.91 24.41
CA ARG A 100 -3.80 22.15 25.14
C ARG A 100 -2.83 21.43 24.21
N SER A 101 -3.10 21.43 22.90
CA SER A 101 -2.39 20.67 21.88
C SER A 101 -2.12 19.22 22.29
N GLU A 102 -3.13 18.57 22.87
CA GLU A 102 -3.01 17.20 23.38
C GLU A 102 -4.21 16.35 23.02
N TRP A 103 -3.95 15.06 22.82
CA TRP A 103 -4.99 14.04 22.73
C TRP A 103 -5.32 13.52 24.12
N ARG A 104 -6.59 13.17 24.32
CA ARG A 104 -7.05 12.33 25.42
C ARG A 104 -8.04 11.29 24.93
N ARG A 105 -8.10 10.18 25.64
CA ARG A 105 -9.13 9.17 25.46
C ARG A 105 -10.27 9.42 26.45
N LEU A 106 -11.48 9.63 25.94
CA LEU A 106 -12.68 9.92 26.73
C LEU A 106 -13.37 8.65 27.25
N THR A 107 -13.29 7.54 26.49
CA THR A 107 -13.90 6.26 26.84
C THR A 107 -12.90 5.12 26.62
N ASP A 108 -13.00 4.05 27.40
CA ASP A 108 -12.16 2.87 27.24
C ASP A 108 -12.80 1.79 26.33
N PRO A 109 -12.00 0.84 25.80
CA PRO A 109 -12.52 -0.23 24.94
C PRO A 109 -13.58 -1.07 25.64
N SER A 110 -14.74 -1.25 25.01
CA SER A 110 -15.82 -2.07 25.55
C SER A 110 -15.60 -3.57 25.33
N GLY A 111 -16.08 -4.38 26.27
CA GLY A 111 -16.21 -5.83 26.09
C GLY A 111 -17.32 -6.18 25.11
N TYR A 112 -17.22 -7.36 24.49
CA TYR A 112 -18.19 -7.84 23.49
C TYR A 112 -18.84 -9.16 23.90
N VAL A 113 -20.12 -9.31 23.58
CA VAL A 113 -20.85 -10.58 23.67
C VAL A 113 -21.55 -10.90 22.34
N PRO A 114 -21.48 -12.15 21.87
CA PRO A 114 -22.14 -12.54 20.62
C PRO A 114 -23.66 -12.46 20.75
N ILE A 115 -24.33 -12.13 19.65
CA ILE A 115 -25.80 -12.13 19.58
C ILE A 115 -26.27 -13.53 19.18
N SER A 116 -27.08 -14.16 20.03
CA SER A 116 -27.59 -15.51 19.76
C SER A 116 -28.41 -15.56 18.47
N GLY A 117 -28.11 -16.54 17.61
CA GLY A 117 -28.79 -16.73 16.33
C GLY A 117 -28.32 -15.81 15.20
N LYS A 118 -27.26 -15.01 15.42
CA LYS A 118 -26.67 -14.13 14.41
C LYS A 118 -25.16 -14.32 14.35
N ASP A 119 -24.72 -15.17 13.41
CA ASP A 119 -23.31 -15.53 13.28
C ASP A 119 -22.45 -14.29 12.98
N GLY A 120 -21.48 -14.03 13.87
CA GLY A 120 -20.53 -12.93 13.73
C GLY A 120 -21.02 -11.56 14.20
N GLU A 121 -22.28 -11.38 14.60
CA GLU A 121 -22.77 -10.14 15.19
C GLU A 121 -22.53 -10.09 16.70
N PHE A 122 -22.18 -8.91 17.20
CA PHE A 122 -21.86 -8.68 18.60
C PHE A 122 -22.61 -7.45 19.12
N ARG A 123 -22.82 -7.43 20.43
CA ARG A 123 -23.17 -6.21 21.18
C ARG A 123 -22.11 -5.98 22.25
N THR A 124 -21.95 -4.73 22.65
CA THR A 124 -21.07 -4.37 23.76
C THR A 124 -21.68 -4.80 25.10
N THR A 125 -20.84 -5.00 26.10
CA THR A 125 -21.27 -5.40 27.46
C THR A 125 -21.81 -4.24 28.30
N ASP A 126 -21.45 -3.02 27.95
CA ASP A 126 -21.77 -1.78 28.68
C ASP A 126 -22.86 -0.94 27.99
N GLY A 127 -23.38 -1.39 26.84
CA GLY A 127 -24.45 -0.72 26.11
C GLY A 127 -23.98 0.38 25.15
N SER A 128 -22.67 0.65 25.09
CA SER A 128 -22.04 1.55 24.12
C SER A 128 -22.23 1.06 22.66
N PRO A 129 -22.04 1.91 21.64
CA PRO A 129 -22.08 1.47 20.26
C PRO A 129 -20.94 0.48 19.96
N VAL A 130 -21.23 -0.49 19.10
CA VAL A 130 -20.20 -1.34 18.51
C VAL A 130 -19.26 -0.47 17.67
N SER A 131 -17.96 -0.79 17.69
CA SER A 131 -16.97 -0.12 16.83
C SER A 131 -17.37 -0.24 15.37
N SER A 132 -17.27 0.84 14.61
CA SER A 132 -17.68 0.86 13.21
C SER A 132 -16.81 1.78 12.35
N HIS A 133 -16.72 1.49 11.05
CA HIS A 133 -16.27 2.46 10.06
C HIS A 133 -17.30 3.59 10.07
N THR A 134 -17.00 4.73 10.66
CA THR A 134 -17.99 5.78 10.92
C THR A 134 -18.33 6.60 9.69
N TYR A 135 -17.48 6.61 8.66
CA TYR A 135 -17.61 7.51 7.51
C TYR A 135 -17.85 8.94 8.00
N ASP A 136 -18.89 9.62 7.51
CA ASP A 136 -19.26 10.97 7.95
C ASP A 136 -20.28 10.98 9.11
N GLY A 137 -20.60 9.82 9.68
CA GLY A 137 -21.72 9.60 10.62
C GLY A 137 -21.51 10.11 12.04
N LEU A 138 -20.59 11.05 12.24
CA LEU A 138 -20.30 11.69 13.53
C LEU A 138 -20.65 13.17 13.48
N VAL A 139 -21.42 13.65 14.46
CA VAL A 139 -21.85 15.06 14.54
C VAL A 139 -21.83 15.53 15.98
N TYR A 140 -21.28 16.71 16.25
CA TYR A 140 -21.39 17.34 17.56
C TYR A 140 -22.72 18.08 17.69
N LEU A 141 -23.39 17.91 18.84
CA LEU A 141 -24.67 18.52 19.14
C LEU A 141 -24.52 19.57 20.26
N PRO A 142 -24.41 20.87 19.93
CA PRO A 142 -24.19 21.90 20.94
C PRO A 142 -25.31 22.00 21.97
N ALA A 143 -26.57 21.76 21.59
CA ALA A 143 -27.71 21.86 22.51
C ALA A 143 -27.69 20.74 23.57
N GLN A 144 -27.35 19.52 23.16
CA GLN A 144 -27.27 18.35 24.04
C GLN A 144 -25.90 18.19 24.71
N ASP A 145 -24.87 18.91 24.23
CA ASP A 145 -23.47 18.72 24.63
C ASP A 145 -22.98 17.28 24.43
N ALA A 146 -23.32 16.72 23.26
CA ALA A 146 -23.12 15.31 22.98
C ALA A 146 -22.50 15.07 21.59
N LEU A 147 -21.75 13.97 21.47
CA LEU A 147 -21.35 13.40 20.19
C LEU A 147 -22.44 12.43 19.71
N PHE A 148 -23.01 12.71 18.54
CA PHE A 148 -23.90 11.82 17.82
C PHE A 148 -23.12 10.84 16.94
N LYS A 149 -23.55 9.58 16.91
CA LYS A 149 -23.03 8.51 16.05
C LYS A 149 -24.19 7.74 15.42
N PHE A 150 -24.15 7.56 14.10
CA PHE A 150 -25.11 6.75 13.36
C PHE A 150 -24.50 6.13 12.10
N GLY A 151 -25.04 4.98 11.67
CA GLY A 151 -24.59 4.26 10.48
C GLY A 151 -23.21 3.62 10.65
N GLY A 152 -22.62 3.22 9.52
CA GLY A 152 -21.28 2.66 9.50
C GLY A 152 -21.23 1.14 9.55
N SER A 153 -20.10 0.58 9.14
CA SER A 153 -19.84 -0.86 9.08
C SER A 153 -19.32 -1.39 10.42
N GLN A 154 -20.08 -2.22 11.12
CA GLN A 154 -19.73 -2.67 12.47
C GLN A 154 -18.58 -3.71 12.51
N HIS A 155 -17.93 -3.82 13.68
CA HIS A 155 -16.87 -4.78 13.94
C HIS A 155 -17.27 -6.23 13.63
N ARG A 156 -16.33 -7.01 13.07
CA ARG A 156 -16.42 -8.41 12.58
C ARG A 156 -17.33 -8.69 11.39
N VAL A 157 -18.46 -8.00 11.23
CA VAL A 157 -19.38 -8.21 10.10
C VAL A 157 -19.53 -6.91 9.33
N GLY A 158 -18.81 -6.81 8.22
CA GLY A 158 -18.78 -5.62 7.38
C GLY A 158 -20.13 -5.25 6.73
N THR A 159 -21.12 -6.14 6.82
CA THR A 159 -22.47 -5.99 6.27
C THR A 159 -23.52 -5.65 7.33
N ASN A 160 -23.15 -5.52 8.61
CA ASN A 160 -24.06 -5.08 9.65
C ASN A 160 -23.90 -3.58 9.88
N TYR A 161 -25.00 -2.84 9.78
CA TYR A 161 -25.00 -1.38 9.82
C TYR A 161 -25.73 -0.87 11.03
N GLU A 162 -25.16 0.14 11.69
CA GLU A 162 -25.80 0.76 12.84
C GLU A 162 -27.13 1.40 12.46
N LYS A 163 -28.14 1.16 13.30
CA LYS A 163 -29.49 1.70 13.14
C LYS A 163 -29.90 2.61 14.27
N ASP A 164 -29.28 2.49 15.43
CA ASP A 164 -29.62 3.34 16.57
C ASP A 164 -28.87 4.66 16.48
N ALA A 165 -29.54 5.74 16.86
CA ALA A 165 -28.90 7.03 17.13
C ALA A 165 -28.16 6.96 18.47
N PHE A 166 -26.83 6.89 18.46
CA PHE A 166 -26.05 6.91 19.70
C PHE A 166 -25.63 8.32 20.06
N LEU A 167 -25.79 8.68 21.34
CA LEU A 167 -25.35 9.95 21.90
C LEU A 167 -24.36 9.69 23.03
N LEU A 168 -23.13 10.20 22.91
CA LEU A 168 -22.18 10.27 24.01
C LEU A 168 -22.31 11.62 24.69
N ASP A 169 -22.74 11.63 25.94
CA ASP A 169 -22.73 12.82 26.78
C ASP A 169 -21.27 13.18 27.12
N LEU A 170 -20.82 14.37 26.72
CA LEU A 170 -19.41 14.78 26.88
C LEU A 170 -19.08 15.33 28.27
N GLN A 171 -20.07 15.49 29.14
CA GLN A 171 -19.85 15.85 30.54
C GLN A 171 -19.60 14.60 31.38
N THR A 172 -20.29 13.50 31.07
CA THR A 172 -20.25 12.26 31.84
C THR A 172 -19.45 11.15 31.17
N GLY A 173 -19.17 11.24 29.87
CA GLY A 173 -18.52 10.18 29.09
C GLY A 173 -19.40 8.94 28.87
N SER A 174 -20.72 9.07 29.04
CA SER A 174 -21.67 7.95 28.98
C SER A 174 -22.43 7.93 27.66
N TRP A 175 -22.53 6.75 27.07
CA TRP A 175 -23.33 6.51 25.86
C TRP A 175 -24.80 6.27 26.21
N THR A 176 -25.68 6.87 25.43
CA THR A 176 -27.11 6.60 25.40
C THR A 176 -27.51 6.10 24.02
N ARG A 177 -28.35 5.06 23.98
CA ARG A 177 -28.97 4.54 22.76
C ARG A 177 -30.33 5.22 22.59
N GLY A 178 -30.49 5.96 21.50
CA GLY A 178 -31.75 6.58 21.08
C GLY A 178 -32.52 5.70 20.09
N ALA A 179 -33.43 6.33 19.35
CA ALA A 179 -34.36 5.67 18.45
C ALA A 179 -33.67 5.02 17.24
N GLU A 180 -34.26 3.89 16.82
CA GLU A 180 -33.86 3.15 15.62
C GLU A 180 -34.34 3.90 14.37
N ALA A 181 -33.43 4.17 13.44
CA ALA A 181 -33.77 4.70 12.13
C ALA A 181 -34.55 3.66 11.31
N PRO A 182 -35.36 4.07 10.31
CA PRO A 182 -36.13 3.14 9.48
C PRO A 182 -35.29 2.04 8.82
N ASN A 183 -34.01 2.28 8.53
CA ASN A 183 -33.03 1.26 8.17
C ASN A 183 -31.61 1.73 8.59
N GLY A 184 -30.68 0.78 8.69
CA GLY A 184 -29.25 1.08 8.80
C GLY A 184 -28.64 1.44 7.45
N SER A 185 -27.47 2.07 7.46
CA SER A 185 -26.75 2.45 6.25
C SER A 185 -25.25 2.21 6.42
N LEU A 186 -24.62 1.67 5.39
CA LEU A 186 -23.16 1.47 5.35
C LEU A 186 -22.44 2.81 5.44
N GLU A 187 -22.56 3.62 4.39
CA GLU A 187 -22.06 4.99 4.36
C GLU A 187 -23.22 5.96 4.59
N VAL A 188 -22.91 7.05 5.27
CA VAL A 188 -23.80 8.19 5.49
C VAL A 188 -23.01 9.47 5.30
N ALA A 189 -23.69 10.54 4.91
CA ALA A 189 -23.16 11.90 4.85
C ALA A 189 -24.06 12.76 5.75
N SER A 190 -23.48 13.45 6.73
CA SER A 190 -24.28 14.04 7.80
C SER A 190 -23.81 15.43 8.20
N ALA A 191 -24.75 16.25 8.68
CA ALA A 191 -24.45 17.61 9.14
C ALA A 191 -25.50 18.05 10.16
N TYR A 192 -25.13 18.98 11.02
CA TYR A 192 -26.05 19.58 11.99
C TYR A 192 -26.85 20.74 11.37
N ASP A 193 -28.17 20.75 11.58
CA ASP A 193 -29.05 21.88 11.26
C ASP A 193 -29.30 22.70 12.54
N PRO A 194 -28.53 23.78 12.79
CA PRO A 194 -28.66 24.56 14.03
C PRO A 194 -29.97 25.33 14.12
N GLN A 195 -30.69 25.56 13.01
CA GLN A 195 -31.96 26.28 13.02
C GLN A 195 -33.10 25.42 13.56
N ARG A 196 -33.01 24.09 13.38
CA ARG A 196 -34.02 23.12 13.80
C ARG A 196 -33.53 22.15 14.87
N ASN A 197 -32.29 22.33 15.34
CA ASN A 197 -31.66 21.49 16.35
C ASN A 197 -31.71 19.99 16.02
N ARG A 198 -31.37 19.61 14.79
CA ARG A 198 -31.48 18.23 14.31
C ARG A 198 -30.29 17.83 13.46
N VAL A 199 -30.04 16.53 13.36
CA VAL A 199 -28.97 15.98 12.50
C VAL A 199 -29.58 15.60 11.16
N LEU A 200 -29.07 16.16 10.08
CA LEU A 200 -29.39 15.74 8.72
C LEU A 200 -28.51 14.55 8.36
N VAL A 201 -29.10 13.47 7.86
CA VAL A 201 -28.38 12.26 7.46
C VAL A 201 -28.86 11.83 6.08
N ASN A 202 -27.96 11.91 5.10
CA ASN A 202 -28.19 11.27 3.81
C ASN A 202 -27.90 9.77 3.95
N TRP A 203 -28.75 8.93 3.37
CA TRP A 203 -28.69 7.47 3.45
C TRP A 203 -29.20 6.83 2.15
N HIS A 204 -29.18 5.48 2.06
CA HIS A 204 -29.45 4.74 0.82
C HIS A 204 -30.83 4.95 0.16
N LYS A 205 -31.80 5.59 0.84
CA LYS A 205 -33.14 5.89 0.30
C LYS A 205 -33.48 7.39 0.26
N GLY A 206 -32.55 8.27 0.58
CA GLY A 206 -32.72 9.72 0.50
C GLY A 206 -32.16 10.45 1.72
N LEU A 207 -32.84 11.52 2.13
CA LEU A 207 -32.44 12.38 3.24
C LEU A 207 -33.39 12.21 4.43
N MET A 208 -32.84 11.92 5.60
CA MET A 208 -33.59 11.88 6.87
C MET A 208 -33.01 12.87 7.86
N ALA A 209 -33.75 13.11 8.94
CA ALA A 209 -33.30 13.93 10.04
C ALA A 209 -33.61 13.25 11.38
N TYR A 210 -32.66 13.33 12.30
CA TYR A 210 -32.84 12.88 13.68
C TYR A 210 -32.98 14.10 14.59
N ASP A 211 -34.07 14.14 15.36
CA ASP A 211 -34.29 15.12 16.42
C ASP A 211 -33.79 14.55 17.75
N PRO A 212 -32.67 15.03 18.29
CA PRO A 212 -32.11 14.55 19.55
C PRO A 212 -32.89 15.00 20.80
N ALA A 213 -33.79 15.98 20.69
CA ALA A 213 -34.62 16.40 21.82
C ALA A 213 -35.86 15.50 21.98
N GLU A 214 -36.45 15.11 20.84
CA GLU A 214 -37.63 14.23 20.81
C GLU A 214 -37.27 12.74 20.67
N ASP A 215 -35.99 12.42 20.41
CA ASP A 215 -35.50 11.07 20.10
C ASP A 215 -36.29 10.44 18.93
N GLU A 216 -36.43 11.19 17.83
CA GLU A 216 -37.27 10.79 16.70
C GLU A 216 -36.58 10.97 15.34
N TRP A 217 -36.77 10.00 14.45
CA TRP A 217 -36.36 10.07 13.05
C TRP A 217 -37.50 10.54 12.15
N SER A 218 -37.22 11.48 11.25
CA SER A 218 -38.14 11.93 10.21
C SER A 218 -37.52 11.81 8.82
N VAL A 219 -38.31 11.38 7.84
CA VAL A 219 -37.86 11.40 6.44
C VAL A 219 -38.02 12.83 5.91
N VAL A 220 -36.90 13.48 5.59
CA VAL A 220 -36.91 14.78 4.93
C VAL A 220 -37.29 14.57 3.47
N ARG A 221 -36.62 13.66 2.76
CA ARG A 221 -36.90 13.30 1.35
C ARG A 221 -36.64 11.81 1.12
N GLY A 222 -37.48 11.15 0.33
CA GLY A 222 -37.31 9.75 -0.08
C GLY A 222 -37.19 9.59 -1.59
N GLY A 223 -36.63 8.47 -2.05
CA GLY A 223 -36.60 8.07 -3.46
C GLY A 223 -35.39 8.57 -4.27
N ASP A 224 -34.36 9.06 -3.59
CA ASP A 224 -33.07 9.41 -4.19
C ASP A 224 -32.04 8.35 -3.78
N SER A 225 -31.44 7.68 -4.77
CA SER A 225 -30.51 6.57 -4.57
C SER A 225 -29.10 7.05 -4.28
N TRP A 226 -28.46 6.42 -3.30
CA TRP A 226 -27.14 6.78 -2.78
C TRP A 226 -25.97 6.50 -3.72
N ASP A 227 -24.96 7.37 -3.64
CA ASP A 227 -23.62 7.11 -4.16
C ASP A 227 -22.61 7.11 -3.02
N TYR A 228 -21.71 6.13 -3.03
CA TYR A 228 -20.64 6.02 -2.04
C TYR A 228 -19.58 7.12 -2.20
N GLY A 229 -18.82 7.36 -1.13
CA GLY A 229 -17.66 8.24 -1.09
C GLY A 229 -17.97 9.72 -0.95
N ARG A 230 -19.03 10.05 -0.22
CA ARG A 230 -19.48 11.43 0.01
C ARG A 230 -19.35 11.85 1.47
N VAL A 231 -19.08 13.14 1.64
CA VAL A 231 -19.11 13.91 2.89
C VAL A 231 -20.16 15.01 2.75
N ALA A 232 -20.75 15.52 3.83
CA ALA A 232 -21.69 16.64 3.75
C ALA A 232 -21.32 17.81 4.67
N ALA A 233 -21.74 19.01 4.26
CA ALA A 233 -21.80 20.19 5.12
C ALA A 233 -23.10 20.95 4.86
N TYR A 234 -23.59 21.66 5.87
CA TYR A 234 -24.86 22.39 5.81
C TYR A 234 -24.65 23.90 5.84
N ALA A 235 -25.22 24.61 4.87
CA ALA A 235 -25.30 26.08 4.84
C ALA A 235 -26.66 26.53 5.41
N PRO A 236 -26.76 26.90 6.69
CA PRO A 236 -28.04 27.22 7.33
C PRO A 236 -28.70 28.48 6.77
N ASP A 237 -27.93 29.46 6.31
CA ASP A 237 -28.44 30.69 5.70
C ASP A 237 -29.10 30.45 4.33
N LEU A 238 -28.77 29.35 3.66
CA LEU A 238 -29.35 28.95 2.38
C LEU A 238 -30.30 27.75 2.48
N GLY A 239 -30.28 27.01 3.59
CA GLY A 239 -30.99 25.75 3.74
C GLY A 239 -30.48 24.67 2.78
N LEU A 240 -29.18 24.69 2.46
CA LEU A 240 -28.57 23.74 1.54
C LEU A 240 -27.68 22.75 2.29
N LEU A 241 -27.97 21.46 2.13
CA LEU A 241 -27.04 20.39 2.47
C LEU A 241 -26.24 20.07 1.21
N VAL A 242 -24.96 20.44 1.18
CA VAL A 242 -24.05 20.16 0.07
C VAL A 242 -23.25 18.91 0.41
N GLN A 243 -23.21 17.98 -0.53
CA GLN A 243 -22.40 16.77 -0.45
C GLN A 243 -21.28 16.85 -1.50
N VAL A 244 -20.07 16.51 -1.07
CA VAL A 244 -18.87 16.53 -1.90
C VAL A 244 -18.24 15.14 -1.93
N GLY A 245 -17.67 14.77 -3.07
CA GLY A 245 -17.08 13.45 -3.34
C GLY A 245 -17.82 12.71 -4.45
N ASN A 246 -17.35 11.50 -4.78
CA ASN A 246 -17.73 10.72 -5.97
C ASN A 246 -17.25 11.36 -7.30
N ARG A 247 -16.71 10.55 -8.24
CA ARG A 247 -16.10 11.07 -9.49
C ARG A 247 -17.11 11.56 -10.52
N ASP A 248 -18.29 10.94 -10.60
CA ASP A 248 -19.25 11.22 -11.67
C ASP A 248 -20.05 12.49 -11.39
N ASN A 249 -20.36 12.73 -10.11
CA ASN A 249 -21.07 13.91 -9.64
C ASN A 249 -20.39 14.44 -8.37
N PRO A 250 -19.27 15.16 -8.49
CA PRO A 250 -18.40 15.51 -7.37
C PRO A 250 -19.02 16.48 -6.37
N VAL A 251 -20.06 17.21 -6.78
CA VAL A 251 -20.84 18.10 -5.91
C VAL A 251 -22.32 17.92 -6.21
N VAL A 252 -23.08 17.55 -5.18
CA VAL A 252 -24.54 17.42 -5.22
C VAL A 252 -25.13 18.12 -4.01
N TYR A 253 -26.40 18.51 -4.07
CA TYR A 253 -27.02 19.21 -2.96
C TYR A 253 -28.51 18.91 -2.80
N HIS A 254 -28.97 19.03 -1.56
CA HIS A 254 -30.38 19.10 -1.21
C HIS A 254 -30.71 20.50 -0.71
N ASP A 255 -31.81 21.05 -1.22
CA ASP A 255 -32.52 22.12 -0.54
C ASP A 255 -33.43 21.47 0.50
N VAL A 256 -33.10 21.65 1.78
CA VAL A 256 -33.83 21.02 2.88
C VAL A 256 -35.24 21.60 3.07
N ASN A 257 -35.46 22.81 2.54
CA ASN A 257 -36.73 23.52 2.59
C ASN A 257 -37.62 23.18 1.37
N ALA A 258 -37.03 22.86 0.21
CA ALA A 258 -37.76 22.52 -1.00
C ALA A 258 -38.05 21.02 -1.15
N ARG A 259 -39.20 20.67 -1.74
CA ARG A 259 -39.59 19.27 -2.00
C ARG A 259 -38.84 18.60 -3.15
N SER A 260 -37.82 19.24 -3.73
CA SER A 260 -37.05 18.67 -4.85
C SER A 260 -36.18 17.50 -4.40
N LEU A 261 -35.91 16.59 -5.35
CA LEU A 261 -34.83 15.60 -5.22
C LEU A 261 -33.46 16.30 -5.14
N ARG A 262 -32.43 15.54 -4.77
CA ARG A 262 -31.04 15.97 -4.90
C ARG A 262 -30.74 16.43 -6.30
N LYS A 263 -29.93 17.46 -6.39
CA LYS A 263 -29.49 18.05 -7.66
C LYS A 263 -27.99 17.91 -7.76
N VAL A 264 -27.52 17.66 -8.98
CA VAL A 264 -26.10 17.83 -9.32
C VAL A 264 -25.84 19.33 -9.41
N ALA A 265 -24.79 19.80 -8.73
CA ALA A 265 -24.38 21.19 -8.84
C ALA A 265 -23.76 21.43 -10.22
N PRO A 266 -24.15 22.51 -10.93
CA PRO A 266 -23.51 22.90 -12.19
C PRO A 266 -22.16 23.57 -11.89
N ILE A 267 -21.21 22.77 -11.46
CA ILE A 267 -19.89 23.23 -11.03
C ILE A 267 -19.06 23.76 -12.20
N GLU A 268 -18.38 24.88 -11.95
CA GLU A 268 -17.41 25.48 -12.88
C GLU A 268 -16.09 25.74 -12.13
N GLY A 269 -14.97 25.28 -12.69
CA GLY A 269 -13.63 25.51 -12.13
C GLY A 269 -12.81 24.24 -11.90
N ASP A 270 -11.60 24.42 -11.36
CA ASP A 270 -10.67 23.34 -11.05
C ASP A 270 -11.10 22.62 -9.75
N LEU A 271 -11.58 21.38 -9.89
CA LEU A 271 -12.03 20.57 -8.77
C LEU A 271 -10.86 19.99 -8.01
N GLY A 272 -10.02 19.14 -8.62
CA GLY A 272 -8.84 18.50 -8.01
C GLY A 272 -9.14 17.56 -6.82
N PHE A 273 -10.12 17.87 -5.97
CA PHE A 273 -10.63 17.14 -4.83
C PHE A 273 -11.49 15.93 -5.22
N ASP A 274 -11.99 15.88 -6.45
CA ASP A 274 -12.73 14.76 -7.03
C ASP A 274 -11.87 13.50 -7.25
N ARG A 275 -10.54 13.66 -7.15
CA ARG A 275 -9.56 12.57 -7.28
C ARG A 275 -9.46 11.71 -6.02
N ILE A 276 -10.00 12.16 -4.89
CA ILE A 276 -10.03 11.40 -3.65
C ILE A 276 -11.45 11.00 -3.26
N TRP A 277 -11.57 9.85 -2.62
CA TRP A 277 -12.81 9.39 -2.02
C TRP A 277 -13.09 10.18 -0.74
N ALA A 278 -14.31 10.71 -0.58
CA ALA A 278 -14.72 11.46 0.60
C ALA A 278 -13.69 12.53 1.06
N PRO A 279 -13.51 13.62 0.28
CA PRO A 279 -12.74 14.77 0.75
C PRO A 279 -13.35 15.35 2.02
N GLY A 280 -12.66 16.29 2.67
CA GLY A 280 -13.26 17.08 3.73
C GLY A 280 -14.10 18.21 3.14
N VAL A 281 -15.27 18.51 3.70
CA VAL A 281 -16.04 19.71 3.37
C VAL A 281 -16.61 20.34 4.63
N GLU A 282 -16.57 21.66 4.73
CA GLU A 282 -17.20 22.39 5.82
C GLU A 282 -17.67 23.78 5.37
N TYR A 283 -18.75 24.28 5.95
CA TYR A 283 -19.30 25.59 5.61
C TYR A 283 -18.70 26.71 6.46
N HIS A 284 -18.20 27.76 5.81
CA HIS A 284 -17.72 28.96 6.51
C HIS A 284 -18.80 30.05 6.52
N PRO A 285 -19.49 30.30 7.66
CA PRO A 285 -20.64 31.23 7.70
C PRO A 285 -20.26 32.68 7.39
N GLY A 286 -19.05 33.13 7.77
CA GLY A 286 -18.58 34.49 7.48
C GLY A 286 -18.27 34.75 5.99
N HIS A 287 -17.76 33.75 5.26
CA HIS A 287 -17.44 33.87 3.83
C HIS A 287 -18.63 33.49 2.95
N GLN A 288 -19.54 32.68 3.49
CA GLN A 288 -20.71 32.10 2.84
C GLN A 288 -20.33 31.19 1.66
N VAL A 289 -19.30 30.38 1.88
CA VAL A 289 -18.80 29.38 0.92
C VAL A 289 -18.46 28.09 1.65
N PHE A 290 -18.44 26.98 0.92
CA PHE A 290 -17.94 25.72 1.42
C PHE A 290 -16.44 25.61 1.17
N TYR A 291 -15.68 25.22 2.18
CA TYR A 291 -14.27 24.88 2.06
C TYR A 291 -14.12 23.38 1.91
N VAL A 292 -13.47 22.95 0.83
CA VAL A 292 -13.18 21.54 0.53
C VAL A 292 -11.68 21.30 0.65
N TRP A 293 -11.29 20.22 1.30
CA TRP A 293 -9.90 19.85 1.48
C TRP A 293 -9.65 18.41 1.05
N ALA A 294 -8.61 18.23 0.22
CA ALA A 294 -8.22 16.93 -0.32
C ALA A 294 -6.97 16.34 0.36
N GLY A 295 -6.60 16.87 1.53
CA GLY A 295 -5.51 16.36 2.35
C GLY A 295 -4.12 16.87 1.98
N GLY A 296 -4.03 17.75 0.97
CA GLY A 296 -2.80 18.43 0.54
C GLY A 296 -2.72 19.88 1.00
N GLY A 297 -1.74 20.64 0.50
CA GLY A 297 -1.66 22.08 0.73
C GLY A 297 -2.79 22.89 0.07
N ALA A 298 -3.37 22.40 -1.02
CA ALA A 298 -4.46 23.10 -1.68
C ALA A 298 -5.80 22.94 -0.95
N VAL A 299 -6.57 24.03 -0.92
CA VAL A 299 -7.93 24.10 -0.38
C VAL A 299 -8.84 24.74 -1.41
N TRP A 300 -10.06 24.25 -1.58
CA TRP A 300 -11.01 24.77 -2.54
C TRP A 300 -12.16 25.46 -1.86
N THR A 301 -12.69 26.51 -2.49
CA THR A 301 -13.96 27.12 -2.08
C THR A 301 -15.02 26.88 -3.13
N ILE A 302 -16.22 26.47 -2.71
CA ILE A 302 -17.41 26.38 -3.54
C ILE A 302 -18.38 27.46 -3.08
N ASP A 303 -18.71 28.40 -3.97
CA ASP A 303 -19.81 29.35 -3.72
C ASP A 303 -21.15 28.70 -4.10
N PRO A 304 -22.03 28.39 -3.15
CA PRO A 304 -23.29 27.67 -3.44
C PRO A 304 -24.32 28.51 -4.21
N ARG A 305 -24.09 29.81 -4.41
CA ARG A 305 -24.99 30.70 -5.16
C ARG A 305 -24.66 30.73 -6.64
N THR A 306 -23.39 30.47 -6.99
CA THR A 306 -22.88 30.49 -8.37
C THR A 306 -22.35 29.13 -8.81
N TRP A 307 -22.13 28.20 -7.88
CA TRP A 307 -21.46 26.90 -8.07
C TRP A 307 -20.03 26.99 -8.60
N ARG A 308 -19.42 28.17 -8.49
CA ARG A 308 -18.02 28.38 -8.86
C ARG A 308 -17.10 27.74 -7.83
N VAL A 309 -16.12 27.01 -8.34
CA VAL A 309 -15.04 26.40 -7.57
C VAL A 309 -13.76 27.21 -7.79
N VAL A 310 -13.11 27.59 -6.69
CA VAL A 310 -11.81 28.27 -6.72
C VAL A 310 -10.82 27.45 -5.91
N ARG A 311 -9.68 27.12 -6.54
CA ARG A 311 -8.54 26.47 -5.89
C ARG A 311 -7.63 27.51 -5.27
N HIS A 312 -7.32 27.36 -3.99
CA HIS A 312 -6.37 28.17 -3.23
C HIS A 312 -5.13 27.33 -2.95
N GLU A 313 -3.98 27.79 -3.42
CA GLU A 313 -2.70 27.17 -3.09
C GLU A 313 -2.28 27.54 -1.67
N ALA A 314 -1.45 26.68 -1.07
CA ALA A 314 -0.85 26.99 0.22
C ALA A 314 0.17 28.13 0.07
N GLU A 315 0.16 29.04 1.04
CA GLU A 315 1.16 30.11 1.16
C GLU A 315 2.29 29.72 2.13
N SER A 316 2.24 28.50 2.70
CA SER A 316 3.22 27.97 3.65
C SER A 316 4.25 27.08 2.97
N GLU A 317 5.47 27.07 3.49
CA GLU A 317 6.53 26.15 3.05
C GLU A 317 6.20 24.68 3.40
N LEU A 318 5.58 24.47 4.56
CA LEU A 318 5.14 23.17 5.03
C LEU A 318 3.63 23.02 4.89
N THR A 319 3.17 21.90 4.35
CA THR A 319 1.75 21.62 4.13
C THR A 319 1.41 20.17 4.47
N PRO A 320 0.14 19.87 4.78
CA PRO A 320 -0.28 18.49 4.93
C PRO A 320 -0.11 17.71 3.61
N ALA A 321 0.16 16.42 3.72
CA ALA A 321 0.21 15.50 2.60
C ALA A 321 -0.72 14.31 2.85
N PHE A 322 -1.73 14.13 1.99
CA PHE A 322 -2.75 13.09 2.12
C PHE A 322 -2.16 11.69 1.98
N ARG A 323 -1.13 11.58 1.16
CA ARG A 323 -0.34 10.37 1.00
C ARG A 323 0.88 10.48 1.92
N ASP A 324 1.33 9.35 2.43
CA ASP A 324 2.67 9.26 2.97
C ASP A 324 3.67 9.18 1.81
N ALA A 325 4.96 9.14 2.11
CA ALA A 325 5.95 9.02 1.05
C ALA A 325 5.81 7.66 0.32
N ASP A 326 4.88 6.77 0.68
CA ASP A 326 4.59 5.54 -0.04
C ASP A 326 3.69 5.82 -1.24
N GLY A 327 3.28 7.08 -1.39
CA GLY A 327 2.09 7.40 -2.14
C GLY A 327 0.86 6.68 -1.58
N GLU A 328 0.91 6.00 -0.43
CA GLU A 328 -0.25 5.32 0.13
C GLU A 328 -1.10 6.39 0.82
N PRO A 329 -2.43 6.37 0.63
CA PRO A 329 -3.31 7.25 1.38
C PRO A 329 -3.10 7.02 2.88
N LYS A 330 -2.74 8.08 3.62
CA LYS A 330 -2.67 8.07 5.09
C LYS A 330 -4.00 7.68 5.74
N ALA A 331 -5.10 7.82 4.98
CA ALA A 331 -6.46 7.42 5.33
C ALA A 331 -7.31 7.04 4.11
N ARG A 332 -8.36 6.25 4.33
CA ARG A 332 -9.40 5.95 3.32
C ARG A 332 -10.43 7.09 3.25
N GLY A 333 -9.99 8.24 2.76
CA GLY A 333 -10.76 9.49 2.73
C GLY A 333 -10.47 10.36 3.95
N ILE A 334 -11.06 11.56 3.97
CA ILE A 334 -10.92 12.54 5.06
C ILE A 334 -12.21 12.62 5.86
N TYR A 335 -13.37 12.59 5.19
CA TYR A 335 -14.69 12.82 5.79
C TYR A 335 -14.71 14.11 6.63
N SER A 336 -15.47 14.12 7.71
CA SER A 336 -15.55 15.18 8.71
C SER A 336 -14.28 15.38 9.57
N ARG A 337 -13.11 14.81 9.22
CA ARG A 337 -11.81 15.20 9.85
C ARG A 337 -11.25 16.53 9.36
N TRP A 338 -12.05 17.28 8.61
CA TRP A 338 -11.87 18.67 8.22
C TRP A 338 -13.02 19.48 8.82
N GLN A 339 -12.72 20.38 9.76
CA GLN A 339 -13.74 21.10 10.54
C GLN A 339 -13.37 22.58 10.68
N TYR A 340 -14.38 23.44 10.69
CA TYR A 340 -14.22 24.86 10.94
C TYR A 340 -14.24 25.14 12.45
N VAL A 341 -13.35 26.02 12.89
CA VAL A 341 -13.16 26.40 14.29
C VAL A 341 -13.59 27.87 14.45
N PRO A 342 -14.84 28.15 14.88
CA PRO A 342 -15.39 29.50 14.86
C PRO A 342 -14.64 30.50 15.75
N ASP A 343 -14.23 30.06 16.95
CA ASP A 343 -13.58 30.93 17.94
C ASP A 343 -12.24 31.51 17.47
N TYR A 344 -11.57 30.79 16.56
CA TYR A 344 -10.25 31.17 16.05
C TYR A 344 -10.28 31.56 14.56
N GLY A 345 -11.40 31.35 13.86
CA GLY A 345 -11.54 31.65 12.43
C GLY A 345 -10.59 30.83 11.55
N VAL A 346 -10.30 29.59 11.93
CA VAL A 346 -9.40 28.66 11.23
C VAL A 346 -10.10 27.34 10.94
N PHE A 347 -9.48 26.48 10.15
CA PHE A 347 -9.88 25.09 10.00
C PHE A 347 -8.89 24.17 10.70
N ILE A 348 -9.39 23.08 11.26
CA ILE A 348 -8.59 21.96 11.77
C ILE A 348 -8.71 20.78 10.81
N GLY A 349 -7.57 20.18 10.46
CA GLY A 349 -7.46 19.02 9.58
C GLY A 349 -6.68 17.88 10.24
N TYR A 350 -7.17 16.65 10.11
CA TYR A 350 -6.48 15.47 10.66
C TYR A 350 -6.48 14.26 9.71
N LEU A 351 -5.29 13.78 9.37
CA LEU A 351 -5.11 12.74 8.35
C LEU A 351 -4.87 11.34 8.93
N SER A 352 -3.99 11.20 9.93
CA SER A 352 -3.54 9.90 10.41
C SER A 352 -3.26 9.91 11.89
N THR A 353 -3.58 8.80 12.57
CA THR A 353 -3.30 8.59 13.99
C THR A 353 -1.82 8.76 14.36
N ARG A 354 -0.91 8.59 13.39
CA ARG A 354 0.55 8.75 13.57
C ARG A 354 1.07 10.11 13.08
N GLY A 355 0.24 10.89 12.41
CA GLY A 355 0.57 12.24 11.98
C GLY A 355 0.13 13.26 13.02
N ASN A 356 0.61 14.48 12.85
CA ASN A 356 0.20 15.64 13.63
C ASN A 356 -1.14 16.21 13.13
N VAL A 357 -1.75 17.02 13.99
CA VAL A 357 -2.90 17.87 13.68
C VAL A 357 -2.42 19.09 12.87
N TRP A 358 -3.23 19.49 11.90
CA TRP A 358 -2.98 20.63 11.05
C TRP A 358 -4.02 21.71 11.24
N VAL A 359 -3.58 22.96 11.16
CA VAL A 359 -4.44 24.14 11.18
C VAL A 359 -4.24 24.93 9.91
N TYR A 360 -5.34 25.39 9.31
CA TYR A 360 -5.35 26.21 8.11
C TYR A 360 -6.04 27.54 8.39
N ARG A 361 -5.36 28.65 8.06
CA ARG A 361 -5.96 29.99 8.16
C ARG A 361 -6.57 30.36 6.80
N PRO A 362 -7.90 30.49 6.68
CA PRO A 362 -8.51 30.84 5.41
C PRO A 362 -8.13 32.28 4.97
N PRO A 363 -8.08 32.55 3.66
CA PRO A 363 -7.91 33.91 3.14
C PRO A 363 -9.04 34.84 3.58
N ALA A 364 -8.78 36.15 3.66
CA ALA A 364 -9.82 37.13 4.00
C ALA A 364 -11.01 37.08 3.02
N ALA A 365 -12.22 37.33 3.53
CA ALA A 365 -13.47 37.21 2.77
C ALA A 365 -13.48 38.01 1.44
N GLU A 366 -12.90 39.22 1.42
CA GLU A 366 -12.80 40.05 0.20
C GLU A 366 -11.88 39.42 -0.85
N ASN A 367 -10.80 38.77 -0.41
CA ASN A 367 -9.85 38.09 -1.29
C ASN A 367 -10.46 36.84 -1.92
N VAL A 368 -11.33 36.12 -1.20
CA VAL A 368 -12.08 34.97 -1.73
C VAL A 368 -13.03 35.40 -2.85
N ARG A 369 -13.77 36.50 -2.66
CA ARG A 369 -14.72 37.00 -3.66
C ARG A 369 -14.02 37.61 -4.88
N THR A 370 -12.95 38.38 -4.68
CA THR A 370 -12.21 39.01 -5.79
C THR A 370 -11.41 38.01 -6.62
N SER A 371 -10.85 36.95 -6.04
CA SER A 371 -10.20 35.87 -6.81
C SER A 371 -11.22 35.07 -7.64
N ALA A 372 -12.41 34.83 -7.10
CA ALA A 372 -13.53 34.29 -7.87
C ALA A 372 -13.92 35.19 -9.06
N GLU A 373 -14.03 36.51 -8.87
CA GLU A 373 -14.35 37.47 -9.94
C GLU A 373 -13.22 37.66 -10.97
N ARG A 374 -11.95 37.63 -10.53
CA ARG A 374 -10.79 37.83 -11.40
C ARG A 374 -10.56 36.63 -12.32
N ALA A 375 -10.78 35.42 -11.83
CA ALA A 375 -10.76 34.22 -12.65
C ALA A 375 -11.95 34.16 -13.64
N GLN A 376 -13.03 34.93 -13.44
CA GLN A 376 -14.09 35.08 -14.45
C GLN A 376 -13.63 35.91 -15.65
N ARG A 377 -12.86 36.97 -15.41
CA ARG A 377 -12.35 37.86 -16.47
C ARG A 377 -11.21 37.25 -17.29
N ALA A 378 -10.50 36.26 -16.75
CA ALA A 378 -9.42 35.57 -17.45
C ALA A 378 -9.92 34.59 -18.52
N ASP A 379 -11.13 34.04 -18.35
CA ASP A 379 -11.77 33.11 -19.31
C ASP A 379 -12.53 33.83 -20.44
N GLU A 380 -12.89 35.11 -20.25
CA GLU A 380 -13.60 35.93 -21.25
C GLU A 380 -12.64 36.64 -22.25
N GLY A 381 -11.35 36.29 -22.25
CA GLY A 381 -10.30 37.09 -22.89
C GLY A 381 -9.40 36.36 -23.89
N ASP A 382 -9.95 35.72 -24.94
CA ASP A 382 -9.25 35.61 -26.24
C ASP A 382 -10.24 35.30 -27.39
N GLU A 383 -10.95 36.32 -27.88
CA GLU A 383 -11.39 36.33 -29.27
C GLU A 383 -11.32 37.77 -29.83
N SER A 384 -10.68 37.88 -30.99
CA SER A 384 -10.56 39.04 -31.89
C SER A 384 -9.33 39.95 -31.72
N THR A 385 -8.27 39.65 -32.49
CA THR A 385 -7.95 40.42 -33.71
C THR A 385 -6.77 39.82 -34.50
N VAL A 386 -7.07 39.37 -35.71
CA VAL A 386 -6.10 39.04 -36.78
C VAL A 386 -5.91 40.27 -37.64
N VAL A 387 -4.67 40.78 -37.81
CA VAL A 387 -4.02 41.35 -39.03
C VAL A 387 -2.54 41.59 -38.64
N GLY A 388 -1.45 41.27 -39.35
CA GLY A 388 -1.13 40.75 -40.68
C GLY A 388 0.41 40.75 -40.79
N LEU A 389 0.97 39.85 -41.61
CA LEU A 389 2.42 39.76 -41.88
C LEU A 389 2.91 40.83 -42.86
N PRO A 390 4.17 41.27 -42.75
CA PRO A 390 5.03 41.59 -43.89
C PRO A 390 6.40 40.85 -43.86
N PRO A 391 7.20 40.88 -44.97
CA PRO A 391 7.97 39.74 -45.52
C PRO A 391 9.49 39.76 -45.18
N PRO A 392 10.31 38.77 -45.64
CA PRO A 392 11.65 38.51 -45.10
C PRO A 392 12.75 39.36 -45.76
N GLY A 393 13.71 39.83 -44.94
CA GLY A 393 14.83 40.66 -45.39
C GLY A 393 16.09 40.48 -44.53
N ARG A 394 17.19 40.18 -45.22
CA ARG A 394 18.57 39.90 -44.80
C ARG A 394 19.20 40.89 -43.78
N LEU A 395 20.14 40.39 -42.97
CA LEU A 395 21.51 40.94 -42.76
C LEU A 395 22.31 39.91 -41.92
N SER A 396 23.31 39.22 -42.49
CA SER A 396 24.74 39.59 -42.55
C SER A 396 25.55 39.20 -41.30
N LEU A 397 26.41 38.19 -41.48
CA LEU A 397 27.52 37.81 -40.60
C LEU A 397 28.61 38.90 -40.56
N PRO A 398 29.48 38.84 -39.55
CA PRO A 398 30.92 38.82 -39.82
C PRO A 398 31.57 37.54 -39.27
N GLY A 399 32.39 36.91 -40.11
CA GLY A 399 33.23 35.78 -39.76
C GLY A 399 34.67 36.17 -39.43
N GLY A 400 35.43 35.16 -38.99
CA GLY A 400 36.88 35.16 -38.77
C GLY A 400 37.24 34.48 -37.45
N ALA A 401 37.25 33.13 -37.38
CA ALA A 401 38.43 32.24 -37.51
C ALA A 401 39.26 32.20 -36.19
N THR A 402 39.69 31.07 -35.59
CA THR A 402 40.04 29.72 -36.05
C THR A 402 39.95 28.67 -34.92
N GLU A 403 39.88 27.41 -35.35
CA GLU A 403 40.07 26.10 -34.72
C GLU A 403 41.18 26.00 -33.64
N THR A 404 40.92 25.31 -32.51
CA THR A 404 41.64 24.10 -32.01
C THR A 404 41.15 23.67 -30.60
N ASP A 405 41.07 22.35 -30.42
CA ASP A 405 41.17 21.55 -29.18
C ASP A 405 40.06 21.57 -28.09
N PHE A 406 39.40 20.43 -27.94
CA PHE A 406 38.97 19.89 -26.64
C PHE A 406 40.22 19.32 -25.92
N PRO A 407 40.42 19.51 -24.59
CA PRO A 407 39.67 18.69 -23.62
C PRO A 407 39.43 19.27 -22.20
N ARG A 408 38.35 18.76 -21.56
CA ARG A 408 38.24 18.33 -20.14
C ARG A 408 38.12 19.37 -18.99
N PRO A 409 37.59 18.93 -17.82
CA PRO A 409 36.81 19.75 -16.89
C PRO A 409 37.66 20.46 -15.82
N GLY A 410 37.38 21.75 -15.58
CA GLY A 410 37.91 22.53 -14.45
C GLY A 410 36.95 22.44 -13.26
N ARG A 411 37.32 21.73 -12.19
CA ARG A 411 38.04 22.23 -10.99
C ARG A 411 37.26 23.24 -10.15
N ILE A 412 36.58 22.64 -9.15
CA ILE A 412 36.46 23.04 -7.74
C ILE A 412 37.29 24.30 -7.40
N ALA A 413 36.59 25.39 -7.10
CA ALA A 413 37.13 26.55 -6.43
C ALA A 413 36.91 26.44 -4.91
N ARG A 414 37.90 26.92 -4.16
CA ARG A 414 38.23 26.62 -2.76
C ARG A 414 37.27 27.28 -1.76
N LEU A 415 36.95 26.53 -0.70
CA LEU A 415 36.43 27.05 0.57
C LEU A 415 37.47 27.96 1.25
N PRO A 416 37.07 29.08 1.88
CA PRO A 416 37.91 29.79 2.82
C PRO A 416 37.89 29.09 4.20
N THR A 417 39.08 28.92 4.76
CA THR A 417 39.32 28.39 6.10
C THR A 417 39.28 29.48 7.17
N SER A 418 38.74 29.08 8.32
CA SER A 418 38.95 29.57 9.70
C SER A 418 38.10 30.76 10.19
N GLY A 419 37.23 30.42 11.17
CA GLY A 419 36.50 31.31 12.07
C GLY A 419 35.33 30.57 12.74
N ALA A 420 35.60 29.89 13.87
CA ALA A 420 34.69 29.11 14.73
C ALA A 420 33.37 29.87 15.09
N SER A 421 32.24 29.28 15.45
CA SER A 421 31.83 27.94 15.94
C SER A 421 30.29 27.84 15.83
N ASP A 422 29.75 26.61 15.79
CA ASP A 422 28.32 26.22 15.96
C ASP A 422 27.36 26.18 14.75
N GLU A 423 27.82 25.84 13.54
CA GLU A 423 26.90 25.63 12.40
C GLU A 423 27.12 24.37 11.54
N THR A 424 27.95 23.41 11.99
CA THR A 424 28.26 22.21 11.19
C THR A 424 27.58 20.91 11.61
N ASP A 425 26.76 20.91 12.67
CA ASP A 425 26.00 19.71 13.06
C ASP A 425 24.62 19.60 12.36
N SER A 426 24.11 20.66 11.74
CA SER A 426 22.74 20.68 11.21
C SER A 426 22.59 20.17 9.77
N VAL A 427 23.68 20.09 8.99
CA VAL A 427 23.65 19.56 7.61
C VAL A 427 23.98 18.07 7.58
N GLY A 428 24.78 17.57 8.52
CA GLY A 428 25.01 16.14 8.73
C GLY A 428 23.83 15.43 9.38
N ALA A 429 23.12 16.09 10.30
CA ALA A 429 21.95 15.53 10.97
C ALA A 429 20.69 15.48 10.09
N ARG A 430 20.57 16.32 9.05
CA ARG A 430 19.41 16.32 8.13
C ARG A 430 19.45 15.26 7.03
N LEU A 431 20.58 14.56 6.88
CA LEU A 431 20.72 13.42 5.95
C LEU A 431 20.56 12.07 6.65
N ALA A 432 20.53 12.04 7.97
CA ALA A 432 20.31 10.82 8.73
C ALA A 432 18.80 10.58 8.87
N GLY A 433 18.29 9.67 8.02
CA GLY A 433 17.34 8.59 8.30
C GLY A 433 16.35 8.48 9.45
N GLU A 434 16.25 9.42 10.39
CA GLU A 434 15.51 9.22 11.64
C GLU A 434 13.98 9.09 11.43
N ASP A 435 13.43 9.67 10.35
CA ASP A 435 11.99 9.65 10.05
C ASP A 435 11.48 8.35 9.40
N CYS A 436 12.36 7.55 8.78
CA CYS A 436 11.99 6.26 8.17
C CYS A 436 12.71 5.06 8.80
N GLY A 437 13.70 5.30 9.68
CA GLY A 437 14.47 4.25 10.34
C GLY A 437 15.57 3.61 9.47
N ALA A 438 16.09 4.32 8.47
CA ALA A 438 17.23 3.90 7.62
C ALA A 438 18.08 5.10 7.20
N ASP A 439 19.37 4.91 6.99
CA ASP A 439 20.33 5.99 6.70
C ASP A 439 19.87 6.91 5.57
N LEU A 440 19.30 6.35 4.49
CA LEU A 440 18.67 7.09 3.39
C LEU A 440 17.20 6.70 3.23
N CYS A 441 16.32 7.69 3.21
CA CYS A 441 14.90 7.50 2.96
C CYS A 441 14.56 7.96 1.55
N VAL A 442 13.86 7.10 0.78
CA VAL A 442 13.45 7.36 -0.60
C VAL A 442 11.94 7.37 -0.71
N GLY A 443 11.38 8.40 -1.33
CA GLY A 443 9.95 8.51 -1.62
C GLY A 443 9.54 9.97 -1.79
N PRO A 444 8.36 10.25 -2.36
CA PRO A 444 7.85 11.59 -2.62
C PRO A 444 7.85 12.59 -1.44
N ASP A 445 7.78 12.11 -0.20
CA ASP A 445 7.87 12.93 1.03
C ASP A 445 9.30 13.00 1.63
N TYR A 446 10.30 12.36 1.00
CA TYR A 446 11.70 12.42 1.43
C TYR A 446 12.54 13.26 0.46
N PHE A 447 13.66 13.78 0.96
CA PHE A 447 14.61 14.54 0.13
C PHE A 447 15.11 13.75 -1.10
N LEU A 448 15.15 12.42 -0.99
CA LEU A 448 15.46 11.53 -2.11
C LEU A 448 14.14 11.03 -2.67
N GLU A 449 13.69 11.59 -3.79
CA GLU A 449 12.38 11.26 -4.35
C GLU A 449 12.39 9.91 -5.06
N LYS A 450 13.54 9.47 -5.58
CA LYS A 450 13.67 8.26 -6.39
C LYS A 450 14.77 7.31 -5.90
N PRO A 451 14.64 5.99 -6.13
CA PRO A 451 15.69 5.03 -5.81
C PRO A 451 17.05 5.39 -6.43
N SER A 452 17.04 5.96 -7.64
CA SER A 452 18.24 6.43 -8.32
C SER A 452 18.93 7.62 -7.64
N ASP A 453 18.20 8.42 -6.85
CA ASP A 453 18.77 9.52 -6.07
C ASP A 453 19.56 8.97 -4.88
N ALA A 454 18.97 8.04 -4.13
CA ALA A 454 19.68 7.33 -3.07
C ALA A 454 20.89 6.57 -3.58
N ALA A 455 20.75 5.84 -4.70
CA ALA A 455 21.87 5.11 -5.29
C ALA A 455 23.08 6.00 -5.65
N ARG A 456 22.87 7.30 -5.92
CA ARG A 456 23.96 8.27 -6.19
C ARG A 456 24.63 8.83 -4.94
N LEU A 457 23.93 8.85 -3.81
CA LEU A 457 24.41 9.44 -2.55
C LEU A 457 24.86 8.41 -1.52
N LEU A 458 24.41 7.17 -1.70
CA LEU A 458 24.70 6.02 -0.86
C LEU A 458 26.18 5.88 -0.55
N ARG A 459 26.49 5.72 0.74
CA ARG A 459 27.80 5.30 1.21
C ARG A 459 27.80 3.78 1.49
N PRO A 460 28.97 3.13 1.52
CA PRO A 460 29.05 1.70 1.78
C PRO A 460 28.43 1.29 3.12
N ASP A 461 27.67 0.19 3.08
CA ASP A 461 27.00 -0.47 4.21
C ASP A 461 25.86 0.36 4.86
N GLU A 462 25.42 1.45 4.23
CA GLU A 462 24.21 2.18 4.63
C GLU A 462 22.92 1.42 4.28
N THR A 463 21.84 1.79 4.95
CA THR A 463 20.49 1.29 4.75
C THR A 463 19.65 2.29 3.96
N VAL A 464 18.83 1.79 3.05
CA VAL A 464 17.90 2.57 2.24
C VAL A 464 16.49 2.05 2.47
N HIS A 465 15.61 2.88 3.00
CA HIS A 465 14.19 2.57 2.99
C HIS A 465 13.53 3.26 1.81
N ILE A 466 12.96 2.46 0.92
CA ILE A 466 12.15 2.95 -0.20
C ILE A 466 10.72 2.83 0.25
N GLN A 467 10.12 3.98 0.40
CA GLN A 467 8.73 4.05 0.72
C GLN A 467 7.92 3.54 -0.48
N ALA A 468 6.81 2.85 -0.26
CA ALA A 468 6.01 2.20 -1.29
C ALA A 468 5.47 3.16 -2.37
N GLY A 469 4.65 2.66 -3.28
CA GLY A 469 4.18 3.45 -4.42
C GLY A 469 4.99 3.20 -5.69
N GLU A 470 4.69 4.01 -6.71
CA GLU A 470 5.05 3.72 -8.09
C GLU A 470 6.21 4.61 -8.55
N TYR A 471 7.33 3.98 -8.89
CA TYR A 471 8.56 4.64 -9.29
C TYR A 471 8.88 4.27 -10.74
N GLU A 472 8.56 5.17 -11.68
CA GLU A 472 9.13 5.10 -13.02
C GLU A 472 10.60 5.55 -12.97
N ASP A 473 11.47 4.63 -12.57
CA ASP A 473 12.87 4.90 -12.26
C ASP A 473 13.76 3.68 -12.50
N CYS A 474 15.08 3.90 -12.60
CA CYS A 474 16.08 2.85 -12.65
C CYS A 474 17.29 3.25 -11.82
N ALA A 475 17.94 2.31 -11.15
CA ALA A 475 19.04 2.60 -10.22
C ALA A 475 20.26 1.71 -10.44
N VAL A 476 21.45 2.24 -10.10
CA VAL A 476 22.71 1.50 -10.12
C VAL A 476 23.32 1.53 -8.72
N TRP A 477 23.20 0.41 -8.00
CA TRP A 477 23.65 0.26 -6.63
C TRP A 477 25.12 -0.18 -6.59
N GLN A 478 26.02 0.81 -6.48
CA GLN A 478 27.48 0.61 -6.59
C GLN A 478 28.14 0.09 -5.30
N HIS A 479 27.49 0.28 -4.16
CA HIS A 479 28.03 -0.04 -2.85
C HIS A 479 27.18 -1.09 -2.13
N SER A 480 27.75 -1.72 -1.10
CA SER A 480 26.99 -2.60 -0.20
C SER A 480 25.86 -1.81 0.46
N VAL A 481 24.66 -2.39 0.51
CA VAL A 481 23.44 -1.70 0.96
C VAL A 481 22.36 -2.68 1.39
N VAL A 482 21.57 -2.30 2.40
CA VAL A 482 20.30 -2.95 2.69
C VAL A 482 19.17 -2.05 2.22
N ILE A 483 18.40 -2.50 1.23
CA ILE A 483 17.27 -1.77 0.65
C ILE A 483 16.00 -2.46 1.10
N ARG A 484 15.06 -1.71 1.69
CA ARG A 484 13.78 -2.26 2.15
C ARG A 484 12.62 -1.39 1.68
N GLY A 485 11.61 -2.05 1.10
CA GLY A 485 10.28 -1.48 0.94
C GLY A 485 9.62 -1.29 2.29
N VAL A 486 9.32 -0.04 2.66
CA VAL A 486 8.56 0.29 3.87
C VAL A 486 7.16 0.76 3.51
N GLY A 487 6.25 0.81 4.49
CA GLY A 487 4.86 1.32 4.38
C GLY A 487 3.92 0.65 3.37
N GLY A 488 4.45 -0.27 2.58
CA GLY A 488 3.81 -1.11 1.58
C GLY A 488 4.91 -1.78 0.77
N ARG A 489 4.63 -2.18 -0.46
CA ARG A 489 5.63 -2.67 -1.40
C ARG A 489 5.87 -1.60 -2.49
N PRO A 490 7.02 -0.92 -2.55
CA PRO A 490 7.35 -0.03 -3.66
C PRO A 490 7.47 -0.81 -4.95
N HIS A 491 6.96 -0.23 -6.03
CA HIS A 491 7.01 -0.77 -7.37
C HIS A 491 7.88 0.10 -8.26
N ILE A 492 9.04 -0.43 -8.64
CA ILE A 492 9.98 0.23 -9.54
C ILE A 492 9.80 -0.35 -10.93
N ARG A 493 9.50 0.51 -11.92
CA ARG A 493 9.08 0.04 -13.24
C ARG A 493 9.54 0.88 -14.42
N ASP A 494 9.48 0.24 -15.59
CA ASP A 494 9.43 0.83 -16.93
C ASP A 494 10.64 1.69 -17.36
N ARG A 495 11.70 1.76 -16.56
CA ARG A 495 12.97 2.41 -16.92
C ARG A 495 14.10 1.41 -16.79
N THR A 496 15.08 1.50 -17.69
CA THR A 496 16.22 0.57 -17.74
C THR A 496 17.54 1.35 -17.70
N CYS A 497 18.36 1.04 -16.70
CA CYS A 497 19.68 1.60 -16.50
C CYS A 497 20.76 0.79 -17.23
N ASN A 498 21.76 1.50 -17.76
CA ASN A 498 22.87 0.93 -18.54
C ASN A 498 22.46 0.08 -19.75
N GLY A 499 21.20 0.21 -20.21
CA GLY A 499 20.63 -0.67 -21.24
C GLY A 499 20.53 -2.14 -20.80
N LYS A 500 20.52 -2.43 -19.50
CA LYS A 500 20.57 -3.78 -18.93
C LYS A 500 19.34 -4.13 -18.10
N ALA A 501 19.05 -3.34 -17.06
CA ALA A 501 18.02 -3.68 -16.08
C ALA A 501 17.34 -2.47 -15.46
N VAL A 502 16.20 -2.67 -14.81
CA VAL A 502 15.62 -1.67 -13.91
C VAL A 502 16.62 -1.34 -12.82
N TRP A 503 17.12 -2.34 -12.10
CA TRP A 503 18.21 -2.17 -11.13
C TRP A 503 19.47 -2.94 -11.52
N VAL A 504 20.62 -2.25 -11.46
CA VAL A 504 21.95 -2.86 -11.64
C VAL A 504 22.64 -2.86 -10.27
N VAL A 505 23.02 -4.04 -9.77
CA VAL A 505 23.61 -4.22 -8.44
C VAL A 505 25.07 -4.61 -8.57
N GLN A 506 25.97 -3.77 -8.06
CA GLN A 506 27.43 -3.93 -8.15
C GLN A 506 28.11 -4.01 -6.78
N GLY A 507 27.41 -3.65 -5.69
CA GLY A 507 27.92 -3.68 -4.33
C GLY A 507 28.36 -5.07 -3.86
N GLU A 508 29.31 -5.12 -2.92
CA GLU A 508 29.86 -6.39 -2.41
C GLU A 508 28.85 -7.21 -1.60
N ARG A 509 27.98 -6.55 -0.82
CA ARG A 509 26.91 -7.18 -0.04
C ARG A 509 25.63 -6.35 -0.15
N THR A 510 24.65 -6.84 -0.90
CA THR A 510 23.37 -6.15 -1.11
C THR A 510 22.21 -7.01 -0.63
N ARG A 511 21.28 -6.42 0.11
CA ARG A 511 20.02 -7.06 0.52
C ARG A 511 18.85 -6.21 0.03
N ILE A 512 17.86 -6.82 -0.60
CA ILE A 512 16.66 -6.15 -1.09
C ILE A 512 15.44 -6.86 -0.52
N GLU A 513 14.59 -6.13 0.19
CA GLU A 513 13.46 -6.69 0.92
C GLU A 513 12.15 -5.98 0.55
N ASN A 514 11.07 -6.73 0.34
CA ASN A 514 9.72 -6.19 0.14
C ASN A 514 9.62 -5.15 -1.00
N VAL A 515 10.27 -5.41 -2.13
CA VAL A 515 10.23 -4.54 -3.34
C VAL A 515 9.55 -5.25 -4.51
N GLU A 516 8.80 -4.51 -5.31
CA GLU A 516 8.25 -4.93 -6.60
C GLU A 516 9.05 -4.32 -7.76
N ILE A 517 9.41 -5.12 -8.77
CA ILE A 517 10.19 -4.63 -9.92
C ILE A 517 9.62 -5.19 -11.24
N SER A 518 9.26 -4.29 -12.16
CA SER A 518 8.71 -4.67 -13.46
C SER A 518 9.19 -3.82 -14.65
N GLY A 519 8.81 -4.20 -15.86
CA GLY A 519 9.01 -3.36 -17.04
C GLY A 519 10.46 -3.25 -17.55
N GLY A 520 11.38 -4.10 -17.10
CA GLY A 520 12.75 -4.17 -17.61
C GLY A 520 12.81 -4.54 -19.10
N ARG A 521 13.38 -3.67 -19.94
CA ARG A 521 13.45 -3.84 -21.40
C ARG A 521 14.83 -3.45 -21.94
N ALA A 522 15.43 -4.31 -22.75
CA ALA A 522 16.65 -4.03 -23.50
C ALA A 522 16.47 -4.39 -24.98
N GLY A 523 17.22 -3.70 -25.86
CA GLY A 523 17.10 -3.86 -27.31
C GLY A 523 17.46 -5.26 -27.82
N ASP A 524 18.29 -5.99 -27.07
CA ASP A 524 18.65 -7.39 -27.35
C ASP A 524 17.65 -8.42 -26.77
N GLY A 525 16.60 -7.93 -26.10
CA GLY A 525 15.62 -8.75 -25.41
C GLY A 525 16.01 -9.17 -23.99
N THR A 526 17.13 -8.71 -23.45
CA THR A 526 17.62 -9.20 -22.14
C THR A 526 17.37 -8.24 -20.97
N GLY A 527 16.41 -7.33 -21.11
CA GLY A 527 16.04 -6.36 -20.09
C GLY A 527 15.64 -7.03 -18.77
N ASN A 528 16.47 -6.87 -17.74
CA ASN A 528 16.26 -7.52 -16.45
C ASN A 528 15.43 -6.64 -15.50
N ALA A 529 14.77 -7.26 -14.52
CA ALA A 529 14.39 -6.55 -13.30
C ALA A 529 15.66 -6.16 -12.53
N ILE A 530 16.52 -7.15 -12.27
CA ILE A 530 17.80 -6.97 -11.59
C ILE A 530 18.94 -7.58 -12.41
N ARG A 531 19.96 -6.78 -12.70
CA ARG A 531 21.28 -7.24 -13.17
C ARG A 531 22.26 -7.27 -12.01
N HIS A 532 22.62 -8.46 -11.54
CA HIS A 532 23.56 -8.65 -10.44
C HIS A 532 24.99 -8.81 -10.99
N GLU A 533 25.83 -7.80 -10.83
CA GLU A 533 27.13 -7.71 -11.50
C GLU A 533 28.34 -8.11 -10.64
N GLY A 534 28.20 -8.13 -9.31
CA GLY A 534 29.26 -8.52 -8.37
C GLY A 534 28.72 -8.69 -6.94
N GLY A 535 29.49 -9.35 -6.08
CA GLY A 535 29.18 -9.52 -4.66
C GLY A 535 28.15 -10.61 -4.32
N GLU A 536 27.57 -10.45 -3.14
CA GLU A 536 26.47 -11.22 -2.58
C GLU A 536 25.17 -10.42 -2.70
N LEU A 537 24.10 -11.05 -3.21
CA LEU A 537 22.77 -10.45 -3.30
C LEU A 537 21.75 -11.35 -2.59
N SER A 538 21.04 -10.82 -1.59
CA SER A 538 19.85 -11.47 -1.03
C SER A 538 18.58 -10.72 -1.42
N LEU A 539 17.56 -11.46 -1.84
CA LEU A 539 16.23 -10.98 -2.16
C LEU A 539 15.24 -11.64 -1.19
N ASP A 540 14.44 -10.86 -0.49
CA ASP A 540 13.51 -11.35 0.51
C ASP A 540 12.15 -10.70 0.33
N GLU A 541 11.10 -11.51 0.33
CA GLU A 541 9.73 -11.06 0.09
C GLU A 541 9.62 -10.14 -1.14
N VAL A 542 10.31 -10.38 -2.27
CA VAL A 542 10.22 -9.50 -3.47
C VAL A 542 9.17 -9.98 -4.47
N ALA A 543 8.67 -9.08 -5.32
CA ALA A 543 7.75 -9.40 -6.41
C ALA A 543 8.38 -8.96 -7.74
N ILE A 544 8.77 -9.91 -8.59
CA ILE A 544 9.46 -9.61 -9.84
C ILE A 544 8.62 -10.11 -11.01
N HIS A 545 8.11 -9.19 -11.83
CA HIS A 545 7.17 -9.56 -12.88
C HIS A 545 7.22 -8.67 -14.12
N GLY A 546 6.68 -9.18 -15.23
CA GLY A 546 6.53 -8.37 -16.44
C GLY A 546 7.86 -7.87 -17.03
N ASN A 547 9.01 -8.46 -16.69
CA ASN A 547 10.32 -8.13 -17.26
C ASN A 547 10.62 -9.06 -18.45
N GLN A 548 11.65 -8.76 -19.24
CA GLN A 548 12.10 -9.75 -20.23
C GLN A 548 12.83 -10.91 -19.53
N ILE A 549 13.55 -10.61 -18.46
CA ILE A 549 14.17 -11.57 -17.52
C ILE A 549 13.98 -11.01 -16.11
N GLY A 550 13.74 -11.84 -15.10
CA GLY A 550 13.67 -11.39 -13.71
C GLY A 550 15.04 -10.97 -13.18
N VAL A 551 15.84 -11.94 -12.74
CA VAL A 551 17.22 -11.71 -12.24
C VAL A 551 18.24 -12.37 -13.16
N LEU A 552 19.28 -11.64 -13.55
CA LEU A 552 20.42 -12.17 -14.31
C LEU A 552 21.73 -11.82 -13.62
N THR A 553 22.53 -12.83 -13.29
CA THR A 553 23.83 -12.61 -12.65
C THR A 553 24.95 -12.53 -13.68
N ASN A 554 26.05 -11.85 -13.34
CA ASN A 554 27.33 -12.00 -14.01
C ASN A 554 28.01 -13.33 -13.60
N ARG A 555 29.23 -13.54 -14.11
CA ARG A 555 30.06 -14.70 -13.80
C ARG A 555 31.13 -14.31 -12.79
N GLY A 556 31.30 -15.12 -11.73
CA GLY A 556 32.33 -14.94 -10.72
C GLY A 556 32.20 -15.98 -9.61
N ASP A 557 33.26 -16.75 -9.37
CA ASP A 557 33.22 -17.88 -8.40
C ASP A 557 33.00 -17.41 -6.94
N GLY A 558 33.23 -16.14 -6.63
CA GLY A 558 32.95 -15.53 -5.32
C GLY A 558 31.57 -14.85 -5.19
N MET A 559 30.72 -14.91 -6.23
CA MET A 559 29.39 -14.30 -6.19
C MET A 559 28.35 -15.25 -5.61
N SER A 560 27.32 -14.71 -4.95
CA SER A 560 26.18 -15.49 -4.47
C SER A 560 24.84 -14.77 -4.65
N LEU A 561 23.79 -15.55 -4.89
CA LEU A 561 22.41 -15.07 -4.95
C LEU A 561 21.54 -15.90 -4.01
N GLU A 562 20.81 -15.25 -3.12
CA GLU A 562 19.82 -15.84 -2.23
C GLU A 562 18.46 -15.20 -2.47
N VAL A 563 17.42 -16.03 -2.58
CA VAL A 563 16.04 -15.59 -2.86
C VAL A 563 15.10 -16.34 -1.92
N GLU A 564 14.41 -15.61 -1.05
CA GLU A 564 13.54 -16.17 -0.01
C GLU A 564 12.15 -15.54 -0.08
N ASP A 565 11.11 -16.34 0.18
CA ASP A 565 9.71 -15.91 0.35
C ASP A 565 9.18 -14.94 -0.74
N SER A 566 9.65 -15.10 -1.98
CA SER A 566 9.45 -14.14 -3.08
C SER A 566 8.52 -14.68 -4.17
N GLU A 567 7.97 -13.78 -5.00
CA GLU A 567 7.05 -14.09 -6.09
C GLU A 567 7.60 -13.64 -7.45
N PHE A 568 7.57 -14.54 -8.44
CA PHE A 568 8.02 -14.28 -9.80
C PHE A 568 6.95 -14.68 -10.81
N TYR A 569 6.54 -13.74 -11.67
CA TYR A 569 5.52 -14.05 -12.67
C TYR A 569 5.60 -13.22 -13.95
N GLY A 570 4.93 -13.68 -15.00
CA GLY A 570 4.72 -12.87 -16.21
C GLY A 570 5.99 -12.45 -16.95
N GLN A 571 7.10 -13.18 -16.84
CA GLN A 571 8.31 -12.86 -17.61
C GLN A 571 8.07 -13.11 -19.11
N ILE A 572 8.32 -12.10 -19.94
CA ILE A 572 7.95 -12.10 -21.36
C ILE A 572 9.16 -11.82 -22.24
N ASN A 573 9.61 -12.85 -22.96
CA ASN A 573 10.62 -12.72 -24.00
C ASN A 573 10.24 -13.53 -25.24
N ARG A 574 10.19 -12.86 -26.40
CA ARG A 574 9.78 -13.46 -27.69
C ARG A 574 10.81 -14.43 -28.30
N ASN A 575 12.03 -14.45 -27.77
CA ASN A 575 13.15 -15.28 -28.22
C ASN A 575 13.40 -16.49 -27.31
N GLY A 576 12.49 -16.81 -26.39
CA GLY A 576 12.62 -17.95 -25.47
C GLY A 576 13.55 -17.71 -24.28
N LEU A 577 13.96 -16.46 -24.02
CA LEU A 577 14.90 -16.11 -22.95
C LEU A 577 14.21 -15.62 -21.67
N GLY A 578 12.93 -15.92 -21.47
CA GLY A 578 12.08 -15.41 -20.39
C GLY A 578 12.40 -15.94 -18.99
N HIS A 579 13.68 -15.96 -18.58
CA HIS A 579 14.06 -16.56 -17.32
C HIS A 579 13.59 -15.73 -16.10
N SER A 580 12.99 -16.35 -15.08
CA SER A 580 12.69 -15.64 -13.82
C SER A 580 13.97 -15.44 -13.00
N ILE A 581 14.79 -16.49 -12.87
CA ILE A 581 16.15 -16.40 -12.35
C ILE A 581 17.10 -17.07 -13.34
N TYR A 582 18.12 -16.34 -13.76
CA TYR A 582 19.28 -16.87 -14.49
C TYR A 582 20.57 -16.58 -13.71
N ALA A 583 20.96 -17.54 -12.88
CA ALA A 583 22.27 -17.57 -12.25
C ALA A 583 23.30 -18.10 -13.26
N ASN A 584 24.22 -17.23 -13.67
CA ASN A 584 25.40 -17.61 -14.45
C ASN A 584 26.38 -18.46 -13.61
N LYS A 585 27.63 -18.59 -14.05
CA LYS A 585 28.67 -19.29 -13.27
C LYS A 585 29.05 -18.45 -12.04
N ILE A 586 28.38 -18.70 -10.92
CA ILE A 586 28.60 -18.06 -9.61
C ILE A 586 28.98 -19.11 -8.56
N GLY A 587 29.39 -18.68 -7.36
CA GLY A 587 29.72 -19.59 -6.26
C GLY A 587 28.48 -20.32 -5.73
N ARG A 588 27.45 -19.57 -5.35
CA ARG A 588 26.27 -20.13 -4.65
C ARG A 588 24.95 -19.52 -5.13
N LEU A 589 23.92 -20.36 -5.27
CA LEU A 589 22.52 -19.97 -5.47
C LEU A 589 21.66 -20.61 -4.38
N VAL A 590 20.78 -19.83 -3.76
CA VAL A 590 19.72 -20.32 -2.86
C VAL A 590 18.39 -19.75 -3.31
N VAL A 591 17.36 -20.60 -3.40
CA VAL A 591 15.99 -20.22 -3.70
C VAL A 591 15.06 -21.01 -2.78
N THR A 592 14.40 -20.33 -1.84
CA THR A 592 13.54 -20.95 -0.82
C THR A 592 12.20 -20.23 -0.66
N GLY A 593 11.16 -20.98 -0.25
CA GLY A 593 9.85 -20.42 0.11
C GLY A 593 9.10 -19.66 -0.99
N SER A 594 9.61 -19.66 -2.22
CA SER A 594 9.20 -18.73 -3.27
C SER A 594 8.16 -19.31 -4.23
N TYR A 595 7.40 -18.44 -4.89
CA TYR A 595 6.35 -18.81 -5.84
C TYR A 595 6.65 -18.31 -7.26
N PHE A 596 6.65 -19.24 -8.22
CA PHE A 596 6.90 -18.98 -9.63
C PHE A 596 5.70 -19.41 -10.46
N HIS A 597 5.12 -18.48 -11.22
CA HIS A 597 3.96 -18.75 -12.06
C HIS A 597 3.89 -17.87 -13.30
N ASP A 598 2.97 -18.17 -14.22
CA ASP A 598 2.66 -17.36 -15.41
C ASP A 598 3.88 -16.93 -16.24
N GLY A 599 4.97 -17.72 -16.24
CA GLY A 599 6.13 -17.47 -17.09
C GLY A 599 5.79 -17.84 -18.53
N ASN A 600 6.11 -17.01 -19.52
CA ASN A 600 5.70 -17.30 -20.90
C ASN A 600 6.71 -18.19 -21.67
N SER A 601 8.01 -18.04 -21.41
CA SER A 601 9.07 -18.80 -22.08
C SER A 601 10.31 -18.92 -21.19
N GLY A 602 11.32 -19.72 -21.59
CA GLY A 602 12.59 -19.80 -20.84
C GLY A 602 12.53 -20.74 -19.64
N HIS A 603 12.91 -20.25 -18.44
CA HIS A 603 13.00 -21.08 -17.23
C HIS A 603 12.57 -20.29 -16.00
N TYR A 604 11.85 -20.89 -15.04
CA TYR A 604 11.69 -20.25 -13.73
C TYR A 604 13.05 -20.11 -13.04
N VAL A 605 13.84 -21.18 -12.97
CA VAL A 605 15.21 -21.12 -12.47
C VAL A 605 16.17 -21.80 -13.44
N LYS A 606 17.20 -21.07 -13.88
CA LYS A 606 18.35 -21.60 -14.61
C LYS A 606 19.64 -21.26 -13.88
N THR A 607 20.49 -22.25 -13.64
CA THR A 607 21.71 -22.06 -12.83
C THR A 607 22.96 -22.72 -13.43
N LEU A 608 24.10 -22.03 -13.34
CA LEU A 608 25.44 -22.62 -13.49
C LEU A 608 26.30 -22.47 -12.22
N ALA A 609 25.67 -22.22 -11.07
CA ALA A 609 26.40 -22.04 -9.81
C ALA A 609 27.19 -23.30 -9.42
N GLU A 610 28.29 -23.13 -8.69
CA GLU A 610 29.07 -24.25 -8.15
C GLU A 610 28.28 -24.98 -7.05
N GLU A 611 27.41 -24.27 -6.32
CA GLU A 611 26.45 -24.82 -5.36
C GLU A 611 25.06 -24.20 -5.57
N SER A 612 24.01 -25.03 -5.61
CA SER A 612 22.62 -24.57 -5.70
C SER A 612 21.73 -25.27 -4.66
N ASP A 613 20.92 -24.51 -3.94
CA ASP A 613 19.84 -25.02 -3.10
C ASP A 613 18.51 -24.43 -3.58
N ILE A 614 17.61 -25.27 -4.07
CA ILE A 614 16.31 -24.87 -4.61
C ILE A 614 15.26 -25.66 -3.84
N SER A 615 14.79 -25.12 -2.71
CA SER A 615 14.02 -25.90 -1.74
C SER A 615 12.72 -25.24 -1.29
N TYR A 616 11.68 -26.04 -1.07
CA TYR A 616 10.39 -25.61 -0.51
C TYR A 616 9.67 -24.50 -1.31
N ASN A 617 9.88 -24.47 -2.63
CA ASN A 617 9.25 -23.51 -3.53
C ASN A 617 7.99 -24.09 -4.18
N ARG A 618 7.17 -23.20 -4.75
CA ARG A 618 6.04 -23.54 -5.59
C ARG A 618 6.28 -23.09 -7.04
N PHE A 619 6.18 -24.03 -7.99
CA PHE A 619 6.30 -23.77 -9.43
C PHE A 619 5.00 -24.16 -10.13
N VAL A 620 4.33 -23.21 -10.78
CA VAL A 620 3.04 -23.44 -11.43
C VAL A 620 3.06 -22.96 -12.87
N ASP A 621 2.87 -23.88 -13.80
CA ASP A 621 2.55 -23.61 -15.20
C ASP A 621 1.07 -23.97 -15.42
N ALA A 622 0.18 -23.02 -15.12
CA ALA A 622 -1.26 -23.22 -15.24
C ALA A 622 -1.76 -23.09 -16.69
N GLU A 623 -1.13 -22.22 -17.47
CA GLU A 623 -1.56 -21.87 -18.83
C GLU A 623 -0.94 -22.74 -19.93
N GLY A 624 -0.01 -23.63 -19.56
CA GLY A 624 0.63 -24.56 -20.50
C GLY A 624 1.67 -23.89 -21.39
N VAL A 625 2.45 -23.00 -20.79
CA VAL A 625 3.48 -22.18 -21.42
C VAL A 625 4.76 -22.97 -21.79
N ASP A 626 5.64 -22.35 -22.56
CA ASP A 626 6.94 -22.93 -22.96
C ASP A 626 8.02 -22.78 -21.88
N ALA A 627 7.70 -22.19 -20.72
CA ALA A 627 8.66 -22.06 -19.63
C ALA A 627 8.96 -23.43 -18.98
N HIS A 628 10.24 -23.73 -18.83
CA HIS A 628 10.73 -24.86 -18.04
C HIS A 628 10.81 -24.48 -16.55
N MET A 629 10.68 -25.43 -15.63
CA MET A 629 10.72 -25.06 -14.20
C MET A 629 12.15 -24.84 -13.72
N VAL A 630 12.96 -25.90 -13.65
CA VAL A 630 14.34 -25.83 -13.15
C VAL A 630 15.28 -26.43 -14.17
N ASP A 631 16.34 -25.71 -14.53
CA ASP A 631 17.44 -26.23 -15.36
C ASP A 631 18.80 -25.95 -14.72
N ILE A 632 19.45 -27.03 -14.30
CA ILE A 632 20.80 -27.04 -13.76
C ILE A 632 21.75 -27.23 -14.93
N TRP A 633 22.29 -26.11 -15.40
CA TRP A 633 23.08 -26.00 -16.62
C TRP A 633 24.60 -26.04 -16.36
N GLY A 634 25.01 -25.96 -15.09
CA GLY A 634 26.40 -26.09 -14.63
C GLY A 634 26.76 -27.49 -14.12
N CYS A 635 28.05 -27.69 -13.86
CA CYS A 635 28.59 -28.94 -13.29
C CYS A 635 28.74 -28.92 -11.76
N GLY A 636 28.28 -27.85 -11.11
CA GLY A 636 28.26 -27.70 -9.65
C GLY A 636 27.33 -28.69 -8.97
N SER A 637 27.28 -28.64 -7.64
CA SER A 637 26.33 -29.42 -6.84
C SER A 637 24.98 -28.72 -6.78
N ALA A 638 23.89 -29.49 -6.71
CA ALA A 638 22.56 -28.93 -6.53
C ALA A 638 21.70 -29.80 -5.62
N GLN A 639 20.99 -29.17 -4.70
CA GLN A 639 19.86 -29.75 -3.98
C GLN A 639 18.58 -29.14 -4.52
N VAL A 640 17.62 -29.99 -4.87
CA VAL A 640 16.26 -29.59 -5.22
C VAL A 640 15.32 -30.36 -4.31
N ARG A 641 14.87 -29.73 -3.21
CA ARG A 641 14.15 -30.44 -2.14
C ARG A 641 12.78 -29.86 -1.81
N GLY A 642 11.79 -30.72 -1.58
CA GLY A 642 10.54 -30.29 -0.95
C GLY A 642 9.68 -29.33 -1.76
N ASN A 643 9.93 -29.19 -3.07
CA ASN A 643 9.20 -28.25 -3.93
C ASN A 643 7.85 -28.84 -4.38
N ALA A 644 6.85 -27.97 -4.53
CA ALA A 644 5.56 -28.28 -5.13
C ALA A 644 5.49 -27.75 -6.56
N MET A 645 5.36 -28.64 -7.53
CA MET A 645 5.47 -28.33 -8.95
C MET A 645 4.24 -28.81 -9.71
N MET A 646 3.67 -27.95 -10.55
CA MET A 646 2.51 -28.29 -11.38
C MET A 646 2.66 -27.71 -12.79
N ARG A 647 2.34 -28.50 -13.82
CA ARG A 647 2.29 -28.01 -15.20
C ARG A 647 1.15 -28.58 -16.04
N VAL A 648 0.69 -27.80 -17.00
CA VAL A 648 -0.36 -28.16 -17.97
C VAL A 648 0.19 -28.30 -19.41
N GLY A 649 1.40 -27.82 -19.70
CA GLY A 649 1.96 -27.68 -21.06
C GLY A 649 1.76 -28.87 -22.01
N GLN A 650 1.45 -28.56 -23.28
CA GLN A 650 1.07 -29.54 -24.31
C GLN A 650 2.19 -29.86 -25.32
N TYR A 651 3.22 -29.02 -25.42
CA TYR A 651 4.30 -29.13 -26.41
C TYR A 651 5.67 -28.86 -25.77
N GLY A 652 6.76 -29.26 -26.43
CA GLY A 652 8.13 -29.02 -25.95
C GLY A 652 8.65 -30.02 -24.91
N ASN A 653 9.72 -29.65 -24.20
CA ASN A 653 10.31 -30.49 -23.14
C ASN A 653 9.48 -30.39 -21.86
N LEU A 654 8.73 -31.46 -21.58
CA LEU A 654 7.80 -31.56 -20.44
C LEU A 654 8.50 -32.01 -19.14
N GLY A 655 9.82 -31.89 -19.06
CA GLY A 655 10.59 -32.12 -17.84
C GLY A 655 10.34 -31.03 -16.79
N PHE A 656 10.31 -31.42 -15.52
CA PHE A 656 10.24 -30.50 -14.39
C PHE A 656 11.63 -29.98 -14.01
N ILE A 657 12.57 -30.90 -13.84
CA ILE A 657 13.96 -30.60 -13.45
C ILE A 657 14.90 -31.13 -14.52
N GLY A 658 15.67 -30.23 -15.14
CA GLY A 658 16.77 -30.55 -16.05
C GLY A 658 18.10 -30.57 -15.31
N ILE A 659 18.88 -31.63 -15.49
CA ILE A 659 20.32 -31.65 -15.19
C ILE A 659 21.01 -31.74 -16.55
N THR A 660 21.28 -30.56 -17.12
CA THR A 660 21.66 -30.42 -18.52
C THR A 660 22.97 -29.64 -18.74
N PRO A 661 24.12 -30.01 -18.12
CA PRO A 661 25.40 -29.33 -18.34
C PRO A 661 25.79 -29.18 -19.81
N ARG A 662 26.01 -27.94 -20.27
CA ARG A 662 26.41 -27.63 -21.65
C ARG A 662 27.38 -26.44 -21.70
N ARG A 663 28.09 -26.34 -22.82
CA ARG A 663 28.89 -25.16 -23.18
C ARG A 663 28.02 -24.11 -23.84
N GLU A 664 27.25 -24.57 -24.83
CA GLU A 664 26.31 -23.80 -25.63
C GLU A 664 25.08 -24.68 -25.93
N TYR A 665 24.03 -24.08 -26.47
CA TYR A 665 22.82 -24.82 -26.79
C TYR A 665 23.10 -25.92 -27.83
N GLY A 666 22.85 -27.17 -27.45
CA GLY A 666 23.09 -28.35 -28.31
C GLY A 666 24.45 -29.02 -28.11
N GLU A 667 25.39 -28.40 -27.39
CA GLU A 667 26.72 -28.96 -27.11
C GLU A 667 26.85 -29.43 -25.65
N TRP A 668 26.57 -30.71 -25.44
CA TRP A 668 26.67 -31.38 -24.14
C TRP A 668 28.12 -31.49 -23.67
N VAL A 669 28.38 -31.10 -22.41
CA VAL A 669 29.74 -31.14 -21.86
C VAL A 669 29.83 -32.19 -20.77
N LYS A 670 30.84 -33.05 -20.87
CA LYS A 670 31.21 -33.94 -19.77
C LYS A 670 31.79 -33.10 -18.64
N CYS A 671 31.20 -33.19 -17.45
CA CYS A 671 31.73 -32.49 -16.28
C CYS A 671 33.16 -32.96 -15.95
N PRO A 672 34.11 -32.02 -15.72
CA PRO A 672 35.51 -32.35 -15.44
C PRO A 672 35.67 -33.33 -14.27
N GLU A 673 36.61 -34.26 -14.38
CA GLU A 673 36.95 -35.16 -13.27
C GLU A 673 37.53 -34.33 -12.11
N GLY A 674 36.80 -34.27 -10.98
CA GLY A 674 37.11 -33.42 -9.82
C GLY A 674 36.17 -32.23 -9.62
N ARG A 675 35.34 -31.86 -10.60
CA ARG A 675 34.26 -30.86 -10.47
C ARG A 675 32.89 -31.44 -10.83
N ARG A 676 32.65 -32.69 -10.42
CA ARG A 676 31.32 -33.31 -10.55
C ARG A 676 30.60 -33.08 -9.24
N GLY A 677 29.78 -32.04 -9.17
CA GLY A 677 28.86 -31.88 -8.07
C GLY A 677 27.93 -33.08 -7.95
N SER A 678 27.39 -33.29 -6.74
CA SER A 678 26.27 -34.19 -6.52
C SER A 678 24.96 -33.44 -6.77
N PHE A 679 24.02 -34.10 -7.43
CA PHE A 679 22.68 -33.59 -7.63
C PHE A 679 21.72 -34.39 -6.77
N ASP A 680 21.09 -33.78 -5.77
CA ASP A 680 20.14 -34.41 -4.87
C ASP A 680 18.73 -33.87 -5.13
N ILE A 681 17.84 -34.75 -5.59
CA ILE A 681 16.45 -34.43 -5.91
C ILE A 681 15.56 -35.17 -4.93
N ASP A 682 15.07 -34.46 -3.92
CA ASP A 682 14.51 -35.10 -2.72
C ASP A 682 13.14 -34.53 -2.34
N GLN A 683 12.18 -35.36 -1.95
CA GLN A 683 10.91 -34.90 -1.35
C GLN A 683 10.07 -33.92 -2.20
N ASN A 684 10.27 -33.85 -3.52
CA ASN A 684 9.48 -32.97 -4.38
C ASN A 684 8.15 -33.62 -4.75
N THR A 685 7.13 -32.78 -4.96
CA THR A 685 5.84 -33.20 -5.53
C THR A 685 5.69 -32.56 -6.91
N ALA A 686 5.54 -33.38 -7.95
CA ALA A 686 5.34 -32.93 -9.32
C ALA A 686 4.04 -33.49 -9.90
N VAL A 687 3.17 -32.59 -10.35
CA VAL A 687 1.86 -32.92 -10.91
C VAL A 687 1.79 -32.43 -12.35
N PHE A 688 1.61 -33.35 -13.28
CA PHE A 688 1.24 -33.01 -14.65
C PHE A 688 -0.28 -33.03 -14.77
N ALA A 689 -0.87 -31.90 -15.17
CA ALA A 689 -2.32 -31.75 -15.30
C ALA A 689 -2.78 -31.54 -16.75
N GLY A 690 -1.85 -31.59 -17.71
CA GLY A 690 -2.14 -31.41 -19.13
C GLY A 690 -2.79 -32.63 -19.80
N PRO A 691 -3.47 -32.43 -20.95
CA PRO A 691 -4.07 -33.51 -21.73
C PRO A 691 -2.97 -34.33 -22.43
N GLY A 692 -2.46 -35.34 -21.73
CA GLY A 692 -1.47 -36.28 -22.26
C GLY A 692 -0.06 -35.98 -21.79
N ALA A 693 0.36 -36.66 -20.73
CA ALA A 693 1.69 -36.59 -20.13
C ALA A 693 2.85 -37.11 -21.01
N ARG A 694 2.62 -37.34 -22.30
CA ARG A 694 3.59 -38.02 -23.17
C ARG A 694 4.91 -37.25 -23.13
N TRP A 695 6.00 -37.93 -22.77
CA TRP A 695 7.35 -37.35 -22.63
C TRP A 695 7.58 -36.42 -21.43
N SER A 696 6.70 -36.39 -20.42
CA SER A 696 6.96 -35.69 -19.15
C SER A 696 7.82 -36.52 -18.20
N SER A 697 8.71 -35.84 -17.47
CA SER A 697 9.55 -36.47 -16.45
C SER A 697 9.78 -35.57 -15.26
N LEU A 698 9.90 -36.13 -14.05
CA LEU A 698 10.35 -35.33 -12.90
C LEU A 698 11.77 -34.83 -13.15
N VAL A 699 12.70 -35.73 -13.49
CA VAL A 699 14.11 -35.40 -13.73
C VAL A 699 14.55 -35.81 -15.13
N ASN A 700 15.25 -34.92 -15.82
CA ASN A 700 15.87 -35.18 -17.12
C ASN A 700 17.39 -35.00 -17.01
N VAL A 701 18.14 -36.10 -17.07
CA VAL A 701 19.60 -36.12 -16.86
C VAL A 701 20.31 -36.41 -18.18
N LYS A 702 21.04 -35.43 -18.71
CA LYS A 702 21.61 -35.53 -20.07
C LYS A 702 23.09 -35.91 -20.11
N VAL A 703 23.75 -35.98 -18.96
CA VAL A 703 25.17 -36.31 -18.84
C VAL A 703 25.41 -37.29 -17.68
N ASN A 704 26.53 -38.01 -17.71
CA ASN A 704 26.88 -38.97 -16.67
C ASN A 704 27.44 -38.26 -15.42
N VAL A 705 26.55 -37.79 -14.56
CA VAL A 705 26.87 -37.15 -13.27
C VAL A 705 26.24 -37.91 -12.09
N PRO A 706 26.80 -37.83 -10.87
CA PRO A 706 26.20 -38.43 -9.69
C PRO A 706 24.87 -37.73 -9.35
N VAL A 707 23.75 -38.43 -9.52
CA VAL A 707 22.43 -37.94 -9.13
C VAL A 707 21.85 -38.88 -8.07
N THR A 708 21.09 -38.31 -7.14
CA THR A 708 20.22 -39.04 -6.20
C THR A 708 18.81 -38.51 -6.38
N VAL A 709 17.84 -39.41 -6.46
CA VAL A 709 16.42 -39.08 -6.63
C VAL A 709 15.65 -39.87 -5.58
N THR A 710 15.21 -39.19 -4.51
CA THR A 710 14.63 -39.83 -3.33
C THR A 710 13.33 -39.22 -2.85
N ALA A 711 12.43 -40.06 -2.32
CA ALA A 711 11.24 -39.60 -1.62
C ALA A 711 10.30 -38.64 -2.40
N ASN A 712 10.39 -38.60 -3.74
CA ASN A 712 9.57 -37.72 -4.56
C ASN A 712 8.21 -38.35 -4.88
N LEU A 713 7.20 -37.51 -5.09
CA LEU A 713 5.88 -37.86 -5.59
C LEU A 713 5.70 -37.31 -7.01
N GLY A 714 5.52 -38.20 -7.99
CA GLY A 714 5.17 -37.85 -9.37
C GLY A 714 3.76 -38.29 -9.72
N VAL A 715 2.89 -37.37 -10.12
CA VAL A 715 1.49 -37.64 -10.51
C VAL A 715 1.28 -37.31 -11.97
N GLN A 716 0.71 -38.26 -12.71
CA GLN A 716 0.49 -38.23 -14.15
C GLN A 716 1.75 -37.92 -14.97
N LEU A 717 2.92 -38.35 -14.51
CA LEU A 717 4.14 -38.20 -15.29
C LEU A 717 4.32 -39.41 -16.22
N SER A 718 5.05 -39.27 -17.33
CA SER A 718 5.44 -40.43 -18.16
C SER A 718 6.63 -41.20 -17.57
N ALA A 719 7.52 -40.52 -16.84
CA ALA A 719 8.63 -41.16 -16.14
C ALA A 719 9.05 -40.35 -14.90
N LEU A 720 9.68 -41.00 -13.92
CA LEU A 720 10.36 -40.29 -12.85
C LEU A 720 11.67 -39.67 -13.35
N VAL A 721 12.46 -40.46 -14.08
CA VAL A 721 13.69 -40.03 -14.74
C VAL A 721 13.61 -40.41 -16.21
N THR A 722 14.00 -39.51 -17.12
CA THR A 722 13.98 -39.77 -18.58
C THR A 722 14.69 -41.09 -18.94
N PRO A 723 14.26 -41.83 -19.98
CA PRO A 723 14.84 -43.14 -20.32
C PRO A 723 16.09 -43.06 -21.21
N ASP A 724 17.04 -42.17 -20.92
CA ASP A 724 18.33 -42.10 -21.64
C ASP A 724 19.45 -42.89 -20.92
N ASP A 725 20.57 -43.14 -21.63
CA ASP A 725 21.68 -43.98 -21.15
C ASP A 725 22.25 -43.53 -19.79
N ALA A 726 22.26 -42.21 -19.52
CA ALA A 726 22.67 -41.66 -18.24
C ALA A 726 21.71 -42.06 -17.11
N SER A 727 20.42 -42.04 -17.40
CA SER A 727 19.36 -42.40 -16.46
C SER A 727 19.19 -43.91 -16.25
N ALA A 728 19.56 -44.74 -17.24
CA ALA A 728 19.64 -46.19 -17.06
C ALA A 728 20.68 -46.55 -15.98
N ARG A 729 21.88 -45.94 -16.06
CA ARG A 729 22.97 -46.13 -15.08
C ARG A 729 22.61 -45.61 -13.69
N LEU A 730 21.81 -44.54 -13.61
CA LEU A 730 21.31 -44.00 -12.34
C LEU A 730 20.39 -44.99 -11.61
N ARG A 731 19.55 -45.72 -12.36
CA ARG A 731 18.67 -46.76 -11.80
C ARG A 731 19.48 -47.97 -11.34
N GLU A 732 20.54 -48.32 -12.07
CA GLU A 732 21.45 -49.42 -11.73
C GLU A 732 22.34 -49.10 -10.50
N SER A 733 22.70 -47.84 -10.27
CA SER A 733 23.53 -47.42 -9.14
C SER A 733 22.80 -47.34 -7.80
N GLY A 734 21.47 -47.55 -7.78
CA GLY A 734 20.64 -47.40 -6.58
C GLY A 734 20.35 -45.94 -6.19
N GLY A 735 20.71 -44.99 -7.05
CA GLY A 735 20.48 -43.55 -6.84
C GLY A 735 19.00 -43.15 -6.88
N VAL A 736 18.11 -44.02 -7.37
CA VAL A 736 16.65 -43.80 -7.40
C VAL A 736 15.97 -44.72 -6.38
N ARG A 737 15.42 -44.17 -5.29
CA ARG A 737 14.77 -44.98 -4.24
C ARG A 737 13.64 -44.22 -3.52
N ASN A 738 12.68 -44.96 -2.96
CA ASN A 738 11.57 -44.42 -2.16
C ASN A 738 10.70 -43.37 -2.86
N ASN A 739 10.66 -43.34 -4.20
CA ASN A 739 9.81 -42.42 -4.96
C ASN A 739 8.45 -43.09 -5.25
N VAL A 740 7.38 -42.29 -5.21
CA VAL A 740 6.02 -42.70 -5.57
C VAL A 740 5.69 -42.09 -6.93
N PHE A 741 5.25 -42.92 -7.87
CA PHE A 741 4.92 -42.50 -9.22
C PHE A 741 3.58 -43.07 -9.67
N VAL A 742 2.69 -42.18 -10.13
CA VAL A 742 1.34 -42.51 -10.56
C VAL A 742 1.17 -42.07 -12.01
N GLY A 743 1.45 -42.96 -12.97
CA GLY A 743 1.50 -42.62 -14.41
C GLY A 743 0.15 -42.55 -15.14
N ASP A 744 -0.95 -42.99 -14.51
CA ASP A 744 -2.29 -42.98 -15.10
C ASP A 744 -3.32 -42.70 -13.98
N LEU A 745 -4.20 -41.71 -14.18
CA LEU A 745 -5.26 -41.34 -13.23
C LEU A 745 -6.20 -42.51 -12.92
N ALA A 746 -6.41 -43.44 -13.87
CA ALA A 746 -7.22 -44.63 -13.62
C ALA A 746 -6.63 -45.56 -12.53
N ARG A 747 -5.34 -45.39 -12.18
CA ARG A 747 -4.68 -46.06 -11.04
C ARG A 747 -4.54 -45.19 -9.79
N ALA A 748 -4.79 -43.88 -9.88
CA ALA A 748 -4.76 -42.99 -8.73
C ALA A 748 -5.93 -43.27 -7.78
N ASP A 749 -7.13 -43.51 -8.34
CA ASP A 749 -8.30 -43.92 -7.55
C ASP A 749 -8.03 -45.21 -6.76
N ALA A 750 -7.24 -46.16 -7.30
CA ALA A 750 -6.88 -47.39 -6.57
C ALA A 750 -5.88 -47.18 -5.42
N LEU A 751 -5.06 -46.12 -5.46
CA LEU A 751 -4.14 -45.74 -4.38
C LEU A 751 -4.87 -45.09 -3.20
N PHE A 752 -6.02 -44.45 -3.45
CA PHE A 752 -6.84 -43.77 -2.44
C PHE A 752 -8.16 -44.49 -2.11
N ALA A 753 -8.60 -45.47 -2.89
CA ALA A 753 -9.84 -46.22 -2.65
C ALA A 753 -9.78 -47.21 -1.46
N ASN A 754 -8.58 -47.58 -1.01
CA ASN A 754 -8.39 -48.43 0.17
C ASN A 754 -8.01 -47.63 1.44
N TRP A 755 -8.21 -46.30 1.43
CA TRP A 755 -8.06 -45.49 2.63
C TRP A 755 -9.22 -45.74 3.59
N ARG A 756 -8.96 -46.50 4.67
CA ARG A 756 -9.77 -46.49 5.89
C ARG A 756 -8.96 -45.86 7.00
N GLU A 757 -9.57 -44.90 7.71
CA GLU A 757 -9.07 -44.28 8.92
C GLU A 757 -8.64 -45.38 9.92
N GLY A 758 -7.33 -45.63 10.05
CA GLY A 758 -6.82 -46.57 11.05
C GLY A 758 -5.48 -47.27 10.79
N ASP A 759 -4.94 -47.27 9.57
CA ASP A 759 -3.82 -48.20 9.22
C ASP A 759 -2.40 -47.59 9.23
N LEU A 760 -2.14 -46.59 10.07
CA LEU A 760 -0.77 -46.16 10.39
C LEU A 760 -0.23 -46.99 11.57
N THR A 761 0.13 -48.24 11.30
CA THR A 761 1.24 -48.86 12.04
C THR A 761 2.49 -48.83 11.17
N LEU A 762 3.42 -47.93 11.53
CA LEU A 762 4.81 -47.99 11.09
C LEU A 762 5.39 -49.36 11.46
N ARG A 763 5.32 -50.33 10.55
CA ARG A 763 6.03 -51.59 10.69
C ARG A 763 7.49 -51.40 10.27
N GLN A 764 8.24 -50.63 11.07
CA GLN A 764 9.60 -50.93 11.55
C GLN A 764 9.89 -50.00 12.74
N PRO A 765 10.48 -50.50 13.83
CA PRO A 765 10.71 -49.69 15.02
C PRO A 765 11.72 -48.59 14.70
N VAL A 766 11.31 -47.34 14.89
CA VAL A 766 12.20 -46.18 14.94
C VAL A 766 13.23 -46.47 16.03
N ARG A 767 14.47 -46.81 15.66
CA ARG A 767 15.59 -46.65 16.59
C ARG A 767 15.65 -45.17 16.93
N LYS A 768 15.57 -44.85 18.21
CA LYS A 768 15.80 -43.49 18.72
C LYS A 768 17.09 -42.94 18.08
N PRO A 769 17.06 -41.78 17.41
CA PRO A 769 18.29 -41.16 16.96
C PRO A 769 19.15 -40.83 18.19
N GLU A 770 20.42 -41.22 18.16
CA GLU A 770 21.40 -40.73 19.12
C GLU A 770 21.51 -39.20 18.99
N PRO A 771 21.70 -38.47 20.10
CA PRO A 771 21.76 -37.02 20.07
C PRO A 771 23.06 -36.58 19.38
N VAL A 772 22.96 -36.12 18.13
CA VAL A 772 24.01 -35.33 17.51
C VAL A 772 23.98 -33.94 18.15
N ARG A 773 25.05 -33.60 18.86
CA ARG A 773 25.29 -32.24 19.38
C ARG A 773 25.67 -31.32 18.22
N GLY A 774 24.95 -30.21 18.05
CA GLY A 774 25.43 -29.06 17.27
C GLY A 774 24.33 -28.23 16.59
N ASP A 775 24.17 -26.99 17.08
CA ASP A 775 23.44 -25.80 16.61
C ASP A 775 21.90 -25.70 16.57
N PRO A 776 21.32 -24.58 17.06
CA PRO A 776 19.89 -24.42 17.27
C PRO A 776 19.25 -23.50 16.21
N ILE A 777 18.87 -24.03 15.05
CA ILE A 777 17.90 -23.35 14.17
C ILE A 777 16.98 -24.39 13.54
N ALA A 778 15.83 -24.61 14.15
CA ALA A 778 14.65 -25.14 13.48
C ALA A 778 13.43 -24.74 14.31
N ARG A 779 12.78 -23.63 13.94
CA ARG A 779 11.38 -23.42 14.28
C ARG A 779 10.59 -24.56 13.63
N GLU A 780 9.57 -25.05 14.32
CA GLU A 780 8.64 -26.06 13.79
C GLU A 780 8.12 -25.64 12.40
N PRO A 781 7.89 -26.59 11.48
CA PRO A 781 7.46 -26.28 10.11
C PRO A 781 6.08 -25.62 10.16
N ALA A 782 6.04 -24.30 9.98
CA ALA A 782 4.83 -23.58 9.66
C ALA A 782 4.42 -23.98 8.25
N ILE A 783 3.16 -24.39 8.09
CA ILE A 783 2.50 -24.40 6.78
C ILE A 783 2.65 -22.96 6.22
N PRO A 784 3.06 -22.78 4.95
CA PRO A 784 3.21 -21.45 4.37
C PRO A 784 1.98 -20.58 4.63
N LEU A 785 2.20 -19.38 5.18
CA LEU A 785 1.17 -18.39 5.50
C LEU A 785 0.45 -17.81 4.25
N GLY A 786 0.73 -18.34 3.05
CA GLY A 786 0.06 -17.98 1.79
C GLY A 786 -1.23 -18.75 1.48
N THR A 787 -1.85 -19.47 2.43
CA THR A 787 -2.95 -20.42 2.14
C THR A 787 -4.35 -20.03 2.63
N ARG A 788 -4.65 -18.74 2.85
CA ARG A 788 -6.06 -18.30 2.79
C ARG A 788 -6.43 -17.95 1.35
N PRO A 789 -7.46 -18.55 0.74
CA PRO A 789 -8.12 -17.94 -0.40
C PRO A 789 -8.57 -16.54 0.03
N ARG A 790 -8.08 -15.49 -0.64
CA ARG A 790 -8.72 -14.18 -0.53
C ARG A 790 -10.12 -14.32 -1.12
N ALA A 791 -11.13 -14.28 -0.26
CA ALA A 791 -12.45 -13.86 -0.68
C ALA A 791 -12.38 -12.39 -1.11
N SER A 792 -12.99 -12.08 -2.26
CA SER A 792 -13.17 -10.77 -2.92
C SER A 792 -11.97 -10.14 -3.65
N VAL A 793 -11.88 -10.44 -4.94
CA VAL A 793 -11.86 -9.38 -5.97
C VAL A 793 -13.18 -9.54 -6.73
N HIS A 794 -14.18 -8.78 -6.32
CA HIS A 794 -15.17 -8.30 -7.27
C HIS A 794 -14.57 -7.05 -7.91
N ASP A 795 -14.51 -7.06 -9.24
CA ASP A 795 -14.18 -5.99 -10.18
C ASP A 795 -12.73 -5.45 -10.23
N ALA A 796 -11.91 -6.14 -11.03
CA ALA A 796 -11.16 -5.48 -12.10
C ALA A 796 -11.76 -5.97 -13.43
N GLY A 797 -11.99 -5.03 -14.35
CA GLY A 797 -12.94 -5.15 -15.44
C GLY A 797 -12.78 -6.38 -16.35
N ALA A 798 -13.94 -6.96 -16.67
CA ALA A 798 -14.12 -7.76 -17.86
C ALA A 798 -13.74 -6.94 -19.10
N HIS A 799 -12.63 -7.26 -19.74
CA HIS A 799 -12.45 -6.99 -21.17
C HIS A 799 -13.03 -8.18 -21.95
N GLU A 800 -14.27 -8.01 -22.37
CA GLU A 800 -14.95 -8.86 -23.34
C GLU A 800 -14.19 -8.74 -24.69
N PHE A 801 -13.40 -9.75 -25.04
CA PHE A 801 -12.82 -9.86 -26.38
C PHE A 801 -13.95 -10.27 -27.34
N ARG A 802 -14.61 -9.29 -27.95
CA ARG A 802 -15.50 -9.52 -29.09
C ARG A 802 -14.67 -9.93 -30.29
N ALA A 803 -14.87 -11.17 -30.74
CA ALA A 803 -14.49 -11.60 -32.06
C ALA A 803 -15.42 -10.93 -33.09
N GLU A 804 -14.90 -10.04 -33.92
CA GLU A 804 -15.50 -9.73 -35.22
C GLU A 804 -14.43 -9.71 -36.32
N GLN A 805 -14.62 -10.68 -37.23
CA GLN A 805 -14.13 -10.87 -38.60
C GLN A 805 -12.67 -11.25 -38.85
#